data_AF-A0A925FWV9-F1
#
_entry.id   AF-A0A925FWV9-F1
#
_cell.length_a   1.000
_cell.length_b   1.000
_cell.length_c   1.000
_cell.angle_alpha   90.00
_cell.angle_beta   90.00
_cell.angle_gamma   90.00
#
_symmetry.space_group_name_H-M   'P 1'
#
loop_
_entity.id
_entity.type
_entity.pdbx_description
1 polymer ?
#
loop_
_entity_poly.entity_id
_entity_poly.type
_entity_poly.pdbx_seq_one_letter_code
_entity_poly.pdbx_strand_id
1 'polypeptide(L)'
;MRDSNVEIIPNRRQIDDRFPVLGFTVKTGGLPFYEVLATTERRFFAPEFAGERSAANFFSSRQANNQLQRAGDDSVYILPAAVLNGFAQNTPKLTAVYYALIAYADENGGGGRFSHNPETLSNDAPFIDIEPNFTGQTIAKSIGLSLDQLRRVEAPSASSAFETSYHLAAGAVNTEDEDEGEGEDGYSMLNSRNIAAAMEDTEAGKIYPEDGYELNMQQDQSSRTYSETYSEGHEPSFNDSAYDDGYSDGFETELGEVERTFSSSQESIFPEGASEPDFLHDEDPAYYSEGESQSDWEDEFDYTGQSTVPDLDQSFEYAGAPDARSQNGFKTKNGFRTGNTDVGGKRMIEQEDEFNETDDTFDEDYGETDSNDRPYMRAADAPLPTEAEKKILSRKTVIETVARHESGSSKNPYQAINADKEFAKWSWHEAYGKYHIGLSYGIVQFTQDGGSLGKLLELMRGRDKTVFDTTFGGTKLADQLIKVTTAAGPMSRDVKSGRSARVQPVDGKDIWLSPWLERFETAAEHLPFQAAQNELANTEYLEKILDFCRLMGLDTDRAVAMVYDRAVQMGVGGARKWVADVVGPLQTAAVQQQALKALGKKDLKEFQTSAGLKADGGWGPMSHAAMVSALKTLGAKSPIPIPTRDQMMDAMVRAAAGKQWEDRVKELRKSKDLSDTNFPF
;
A
#
# COMPACT_ATOMS: atom_id res chain seq x y z
N MET A 1 -23.46 9.64 -44.77
CA MET A 1 -23.23 8.75 -43.61
C MET A 1 -21.92 8.04 -43.85
N ARG A 2 -20.90 8.22 -43.01
CA ARG A 2 -19.67 7.42 -43.12
C ARG A 2 -20.03 6.01 -42.67
N ASP A 3 -19.69 4.99 -43.45
CA ASP A 3 -19.86 3.60 -43.05
C ASP A 3 -19.17 3.38 -41.71
N SER A 4 -19.98 3.21 -40.66
CA SER A 4 -19.51 3.01 -39.30
C SER A 4 -19.11 1.54 -39.15
N ASN A 5 -17.89 1.26 -39.61
CA ASN A 5 -17.30 -0.08 -39.55
C ASN A 5 -16.87 -0.41 -38.11
N VAL A 6 -17.05 -1.67 -37.74
CA VAL A 6 -16.51 -2.24 -36.50
C VAL A 6 -15.03 -2.54 -36.73
N GLU A 7 -14.15 -1.97 -35.92
CA GLU A 7 -12.70 -2.05 -36.10
C GLU A 7 -11.99 -2.27 -34.76
N ILE A 8 -10.98 -3.13 -34.74
CA ILE A 8 -10.11 -3.35 -33.59
C ILE A 8 -8.65 -3.23 -34.03
N ILE A 9 -7.93 -2.31 -33.38
CA ILE A 9 -6.53 -2.00 -33.70
C ILE A 9 -5.68 -2.28 -32.45
N PRO A 10 -4.66 -3.15 -32.53
CA PRO A 10 -3.79 -3.38 -31.39
C PRO A 10 -2.88 -2.17 -31.21
N ASN A 11 -2.73 -1.70 -29.98
CA ASN A 11 -1.89 -0.56 -29.64
C ASN A 11 -0.39 -0.86 -29.87
N ARG A 12 -0.04 -2.16 -29.96
CA ARG A 12 1.29 -2.68 -30.26
C ARG A 12 1.17 -3.91 -31.14
N ARG A 13 2.10 -4.07 -32.08
CA ARG A 13 2.17 -5.25 -32.95
C ARG A 13 2.94 -6.43 -32.35
N GLN A 14 3.69 -6.19 -31.27
CA GLN A 14 4.52 -7.16 -30.60
C GLN A 14 4.46 -6.98 -29.08
N ILE A 15 4.44 -8.09 -28.33
CA ILE A 15 4.56 -8.12 -26.87
C ILE A 15 5.91 -8.73 -26.47
N ASP A 16 6.55 -8.14 -25.47
CA ASP A 16 7.77 -8.63 -24.85
C ASP A 16 7.73 -8.48 -23.32
N ASP A 17 8.73 -9.02 -22.63
CA ASP A 17 8.79 -8.94 -21.16
C ASP A 17 9.01 -7.51 -20.63
N ARG A 18 9.40 -6.54 -21.48
CA ARG A 18 9.54 -5.12 -21.10
C ARG A 18 8.19 -4.41 -21.11
N PHE A 19 7.30 -4.81 -22.02
CA PHE A 19 5.96 -4.25 -22.16
C PHE A 19 4.91 -5.35 -22.19
N PRO A 20 4.64 -6.00 -21.05
CA PRO A 20 3.81 -7.19 -20.99
C PRO A 20 2.31 -6.83 -20.95
N VAL A 21 1.90 -5.81 -21.72
CA VAL A 21 0.54 -5.26 -21.75
C VAL A 21 0.04 -5.27 -23.18
N LEU A 22 -1.12 -5.90 -23.38
CA LEU A 22 -1.84 -5.87 -24.64
C LEU A 22 -3.07 -4.97 -24.53
N GLY A 23 -3.05 -3.87 -25.26
CA GLY A 23 -4.19 -2.97 -25.40
C GLY A 23 -4.69 -2.92 -26.84
N PHE A 24 -5.97 -2.64 -27.01
CA PHE A 24 -6.64 -2.44 -28.29
C PHE A 24 -7.42 -1.13 -28.27
N THR A 25 -7.36 -0.38 -29.36
CA THR A 25 -8.37 0.63 -29.69
C THR A 25 -9.53 -0.04 -30.38
N VAL A 26 -10.73 0.16 -29.86
CA VAL A 26 -11.99 -0.47 -30.28
C VAL A 26 -12.91 0.61 -30.83
N LYS A 27 -13.36 0.42 -32.08
CA LYS A 27 -14.43 1.19 -32.71
C LYS A 27 -15.60 0.27 -32.98
N THR A 28 -16.75 0.56 -32.39
CA THR A 28 -17.94 -0.30 -32.47
C THR A 28 -18.89 0.04 -33.61
N GLY A 29 -18.52 1.00 -34.47
CA GLY A 29 -19.39 1.44 -35.55
C GLY A 29 -20.70 2.08 -35.08
N GLY A 30 -20.69 2.70 -33.89
CA GLY A 30 -21.87 3.32 -33.27
C GLY A 30 -22.72 2.36 -32.43
N LEU A 31 -22.32 1.10 -32.31
CA LEU A 31 -23.02 0.15 -31.44
C LEU A 31 -22.60 0.33 -29.96
N PRO A 32 -23.56 0.26 -29.01
CA PRO A 32 -23.31 0.62 -27.61
C PRO A 32 -22.55 -0.45 -26.81
N PHE A 33 -22.41 -1.67 -27.33
CA PHE A 33 -21.78 -2.78 -26.61
C PHE A 33 -20.75 -3.51 -27.48
N TYR A 34 -19.75 -4.14 -26.87
CA TYR A 34 -18.77 -4.98 -27.56
C TYR A 34 -18.16 -6.08 -26.69
N GLU A 35 -17.56 -7.07 -27.34
CA GLU A 35 -16.65 -8.03 -26.73
C GLU A 35 -15.37 -8.22 -27.55
N VAL A 36 -14.26 -8.41 -26.84
CA VAL A 36 -12.96 -8.76 -27.43
C VAL A 36 -12.71 -10.25 -27.17
N LEU A 37 -12.41 -10.96 -28.24
CA LEU A 37 -11.99 -12.35 -28.23
C LEU A 37 -10.47 -12.40 -28.46
N ALA A 38 -9.78 -13.25 -27.70
CA ALA A 38 -8.36 -13.51 -27.88
C ALA A 38 -8.07 -15.01 -27.78
N THR A 39 -7.15 -15.53 -28.58
CA THR A 39 -6.83 -16.96 -28.62
C THR A 39 -5.38 -17.20 -28.98
N THR A 40 -4.87 -18.36 -28.57
CA THR A 40 -3.50 -18.82 -28.87
C THR A 40 -3.37 -19.48 -30.24
N GLU A 41 -4.48 -19.96 -30.81
CA GLU A 41 -4.54 -20.52 -32.16
C GLU A 41 -5.80 -20.04 -32.89
N ARG A 42 -5.71 -19.76 -34.19
CA ARG A 42 -6.83 -19.28 -35.01
C ARG A 42 -8.02 -20.24 -35.02
N ARG A 43 -7.76 -21.55 -35.05
CA ARG A 43 -8.81 -22.58 -35.12
C ARG A 43 -9.82 -22.48 -33.97
N PHE A 44 -9.42 -21.97 -32.81
CA PHE A 44 -10.33 -21.83 -31.68
C PHE A 44 -11.43 -20.78 -31.89
N PHE A 45 -11.38 -19.94 -32.92
CA PHE A 45 -12.53 -19.12 -33.32
C PHE A 45 -13.67 -19.96 -33.90
N ALA A 46 -13.38 -21.11 -34.51
CA ALA A 46 -14.40 -21.93 -35.14
C ALA A 46 -15.27 -22.64 -34.10
N PRO A 47 -16.61 -22.69 -34.25
CA PRO A 47 -17.52 -23.31 -33.29
C PRO A 47 -17.25 -24.80 -33.04
N GLU A 48 -16.76 -25.54 -34.03
CA GLU A 48 -16.45 -26.96 -33.92
C GLU A 48 -15.32 -27.27 -32.92
N PHE A 49 -14.45 -26.30 -32.62
CA PHE A 49 -13.40 -26.41 -31.60
C PHE A 49 -13.85 -25.86 -30.24
N ALA A 50 -15.12 -25.52 -30.04
CA ALA A 50 -15.60 -24.94 -28.78
C ALA A 50 -15.35 -25.82 -27.56
N GLY A 51 -15.40 -27.16 -27.72
CA GLY A 51 -15.10 -28.12 -26.64
C GLY A 51 -13.61 -28.21 -26.27
N GLU A 52 -12.71 -27.73 -27.12
CA GLU A 52 -11.26 -27.67 -26.85
C GLU A 52 -10.82 -26.32 -26.26
N ARG A 53 -11.73 -25.35 -26.15
CA ARG A 53 -11.45 -24.04 -25.56
C ARG A 53 -11.25 -24.18 -24.05
N SER A 54 -10.22 -23.55 -23.56
CA SER A 54 -9.88 -23.48 -22.14
C SER A 54 -9.38 -22.07 -21.80
N ALA A 55 -9.35 -21.71 -20.52
CA ALA A 55 -8.78 -20.44 -20.07
C ALA A 55 -7.30 -20.27 -20.47
N ALA A 56 -6.60 -21.37 -20.78
CA ALA A 56 -5.23 -21.34 -21.24
C ALA A 56 -5.11 -20.96 -22.72
N ASN A 57 -6.11 -21.25 -23.56
CA ASN A 57 -5.97 -21.11 -25.02
C ASN A 57 -6.98 -20.14 -25.66
N PHE A 58 -8.05 -19.77 -24.97
CA PHE A 58 -9.13 -18.92 -25.46
C PHE A 58 -9.64 -17.98 -24.36
N PHE A 59 -9.95 -16.75 -24.75
CA PHE A 59 -10.46 -15.70 -23.89
C PHE A 59 -11.60 -14.94 -24.57
N SER A 60 -12.65 -14.65 -23.81
CA SER A 60 -13.71 -13.73 -24.17
C SER A 60 -13.89 -12.70 -23.07
N SER A 61 -13.85 -11.41 -23.41
CA SER A 61 -14.09 -10.33 -22.46
C SER A 61 -15.49 -10.39 -21.85
N ARG A 62 -16.47 -10.92 -22.60
CA ARG A 62 -17.84 -11.15 -22.11
C ARG A 62 -17.86 -12.23 -21.05
N GLN A 63 -17.18 -13.35 -21.28
CA GLN A 63 -17.10 -14.43 -20.27
C GLN A 63 -16.36 -13.99 -19.01
N ALA A 64 -15.31 -13.16 -19.16
CA ALA A 64 -14.52 -12.68 -18.03
C ALA A 64 -15.29 -11.69 -17.13
N ASN A 65 -16.06 -10.79 -17.73
CA ASN A 65 -16.78 -9.74 -16.99
C ASN A 65 -18.27 -10.06 -16.78
N ASN A 66 -18.75 -11.17 -17.34
CA ASN A 66 -20.16 -11.56 -17.47
C ASN A 66 -21.10 -10.49 -18.02
N GLN A 67 -20.54 -9.56 -18.79
CA GLN A 67 -21.27 -8.49 -19.44
C GLN A 67 -20.49 -8.03 -20.66
N LEU A 68 -21.23 -7.59 -21.68
CA LEU A 68 -20.62 -6.88 -22.79
C LEU A 68 -20.03 -5.56 -22.28
N GLN A 69 -18.92 -5.16 -22.87
CA GLN A 69 -18.29 -3.87 -22.55
C GLN A 69 -19.12 -2.76 -23.17
N ARG A 70 -19.40 -1.70 -22.41
CA ARG A 70 -20.04 -0.49 -22.95
C ARG A 70 -19.05 0.28 -23.81
N ALA A 71 -19.48 0.69 -24.99
CA ALA A 71 -18.69 1.47 -25.93
C ALA A 71 -18.86 2.97 -25.67
N GLY A 72 -17.74 3.69 -25.57
CA GLY A 72 -17.67 5.12 -25.89
C GLY A 72 -17.19 5.34 -27.33
N ASP A 73 -17.14 6.60 -27.78
CA ASP A 73 -16.78 6.97 -29.17
C ASP A 73 -15.44 6.39 -29.65
N ASP A 74 -14.44 6.33 -28.75
CA ASP A 74 -13.18 5.60 -28.94
C ASP A 74 -12.88 4.83 -27.65
N SER A 75 -13.15 3.53 -27.65
CA SER A 75 -12.96 2.69 -26.47
C SER A 75 -11.56 2.06 -26.48
N VAL A 76 -10.91 2.00 -25.32
CA VAL A 76 -9.65 1.25 -25.16
C VAL A 76 -9.94 0.01 -24.32
N TYR A 77 -9.58 -1.15 -24.86
CA TYR A 77 -9.68 -2.42 -24.15
C TYR A 77 -8.27 -2.95 -23.82
N ILE A 78 -8.01 -3.26 -22.55
CA ILE A 78 -6.74 -3.86 -22.11
C ILE A 78 -7.00 -5.33 -21.78
N LEU A 79 -6.28 -6.23 -22.44
CA LEU A 79 -6.38 -7.66 -22.14
C LEU A 79 -5.85 -7.92 -20.72
N PRO A 80 -6.59 -8.64 -19.86
CA PRO A 80 -6.14 -8.88 -18.50
C PRO A 80 -4.78 -9.58 -18.43
N ALA A 81 -3.95 -9.10 -17.50
CA ALA A 81 -2.66 -9.66 -17.13
C ALA A 81 -2.62 -11.19 -17.02
N ALA A 82 -3.61 -11.75 -16.32
CA ALA A 82 -3.70 -13.17 -16.04
C ALA A 82 -3.91 -14.00 -17.33
N VAL A 83 -4.60 -13.44 -18.31
CA VAL A 83 -4.86 -14.09 -19.61
C VAL A 83 -3.56 -14.19 -20.40
N LEU A 84 -2.81 -13.08 -20.52
CA LEU A 84 -1.50 -13.09 -21.18
C LEU A 84 -0.52 -14.05 -20.51
N ASN A 85 -0.53 -14.11 -19.19
CA ASN A 85 0.32 -15.05 -18.44
C ASN A 85 -0.11 -16.51 -18.67
N GLY A 86 -1.42 -16.80 -18.64
CA GLY A 86 -1.95 -18.13 -18.96
C GLY A 86 -1.58 -18.58 -20.36
N PHE A 87 -1.70 -17.67 -21.33
CA PHE A 87 -1.32 -17.88 -22.73
C PHE A 87 0.18 -18.13 -22.88
N ALA A 88 1.03 -17.38 -22.15
CA ALA A 88 2.49 -17.53 -22.18
C ALA A 88 2.99 -18.86 -21.59
N GLN A 89 2.20 -19.48 -20.72
CA GLN A 89 2.54 -20.75 -20.06
C GLN A 89 2.16 -21.99 -20.89
N ASN A 90 1.49 -21.82 -22.04
CA ASN A 90 1.16 -22.95 -22.91
C ASN A 90 2.40 -23.60 -23.53
N THR A 91 2.27 -24.91 -23.76
CA THR A 91 3.23 -25.71 -24.52
C THR A 91 2.51 -26.30 -25.74
N PRO A 92 2.96 -26.03 -26.98
CA PRO A 92 4.17 -25.30 -27.35
C PRO A 92 4.11 -23.80 -27.00
N LYS A 93 5.29 -23.19 -26.86
CA LYS A 93 5.41 -21.77 -26.49
C LYS A 93 4.71 -20.89 -27.52
N LEU A 94 3.92 -19.96 -27.03
CA LEU A 94 3.12 -19.07 -27.85
C LEU A 94 3.99 -18.11 -28.67
N THR A 95 3.73 -18.03 -29.97
CA THR A 95 4.41 -17.08 -30.88
C THR A 95 3.52 -15.89 -31.26
N ALA A 96 2.21 -15.99 -31.03
CA ALA A 96 1.26 -14.94 -31.41
C ALA A 96 -0.02 -14.99 -30.55
N VAL A 97 -0.69 -13.85 -30.35
CA VAL A 97 -2.08 -13.81 -29.87
C VAL A 97 -2.97 -13.39 -31.03
N TYR A 98 -3.94 -14.24 -31.37
CA TYR A 98 -4.97 -13.92 -32.37
C TYR A 98 -6.16 -13.25 -31.69
N TYR A 99 -6.81 -12.31 -32.36
CA TYR A 99 -7.89 -11.54 -31.75
C TYR A 99 -9.04 -11.23 -32.72
N ALA A 100 -10.21 -10.97 -32.16
CA ALA A 100 -11.38 -10.48 -32.90
C ALA A 100 -12.23 -9.57 -32.00
N LEU A 101 -12.99 -8.68 -32.63
CA LEU A 101 -13.98 -7.82 -31.98
C LEU A 101 -15.37 -8.11 -32.54
N ILE A 102 -16.35 -8.17 -31.64
CA ILE A 102 -17.78 -8.22 -31.97
C ILE A 102 -18.46 -7.07 -31.26
N ALA A 103 -19.22 -6.25 -31.98
CA ALA A 103 -20.03 -5.17 -31.43
C ALA A 103 -21.52 -5.53 -31.50
N TYR A 104 -22.30 -5.09 -30.52
CA TYR A 104 -23.70 -5.49 -30.34
C TYR A 104 -24.62 -4.29 -30.15
N ALA A 105 -25.84 -4.42 -30.67
CA ALA A 105 -26.87 -3.40 -30.54
C ALA A 105 -27.44 -3.30 -29.12
N ASP A 106 -27.39 -4.41 -28.37
CA ASP A 106 -27.92 -4.49 -27.02
C ASP A 106 -26.98 -5.27 -26.08
N GLU A 107 -27.27 -5.20 -24.78
CA GLU A 107 -26.48 -5.82 -23.72
C GLU A 107 -26.58 -7.35 -23.66
N ASN A 108 -27.57 -7.95 -24.34
CA ASN A 108 -27.78 -9.39 -24.41
C ASN A 108 -27.00 -10.06 -25.54
N GLY A 109 -26.43 -9.26 -26.44
CA GLY A 109 -25.67 -9.71 -27.61
C GLY A 109 -26.48 -9.82 -28.89
N GLY A 110 -27.62 -9.13 -28.98
CA GLY A 110 -28.37 -8.98 -30.21
C GLY A 110 -27.66 -8.07 -31.23
N GLY A 111 -27.91 -8.33 -32.52
CA GLY A 111 -27.40 -7.50 -33.61
C GLY A 111 -25.87 -7.52 -33.78
N GLY A 112 -25.22 -8.64 -33.46
CA GLY A 112 -23.76 -8.77 -33.50
C GLY A 112 -23.15 -8.43 -34.86
N ARG A 113 -22.21 -7.49 -34.87
CA ARG A 113 -21.39 -7.10 -36.03
C ARG A 113 -19.91 -7.38 -35.74
N PHE A 114 -19.29 -8.21 -36.56
CA PHE A 114 -17.91 -8.61 -36.40
C PHE A 114 -16.96 -7.63 -37.10
N SER A 115 -15.80 -7.39 -36.50
CA SER A 115 -14.69 -6.66 -37.13
C SER A 115 -14.08 -7.40 -38.32
N HIS A 116 -14.23 -8.73 -38.38
CA HIS A 116 -13.72 -9.62 -39.42
C HIS A 116 -14.77 -10.67 -39.75
N ASN A 117 -14.74 -11.25 -40.96
CA ASN A 117 -15.72 -12.28 -41.34
C ASN A 117 -15.59 -13.51 -40.41
N PRO A 118 -16.64 -13.89 -39.65
CA PRO A 118 -16.57 -15.00 -38.72
C PRO A 118 -16.25 -16.35 -39.40
N GLU A 119 -16.63 -16.53 -40.67
CA GLU A 119 -16.37 -17.75 -41.42
C GLU A 119 -14.88 -17.92 -41.78
N THR A 120 -14.12 -16.82 -41.82
CA THR A 120 -12.70 -16.86 -42.19
C THR A 120 -11.76 -16.70 -40.98
N LEU A 121 -12.28 -16.37 -39.79
CA LEU A 121 -11.45 -16.16 -38.58
C LEU A 121 -10.58 -17.38 -38.24
N SER A 122 -11.05 -18.60 -38.50
CA SER A 122 -10.29 -19.82 -38.26
C SER A 122 -8.98 -19.91 -39.07
N ASN A 123 -8.92 -19.18 -40.20
CA ASN A 123 -7.77 -19.17 -41.11
C ASN A 123 -7.04 -17.82 -41.12
N ASP A 124 -7.80 -16.72 -41.09
CA ASP A 124 -7.34 -15.37 -41.43
C ASP A 124 -7.46 -14.38 -40.26
N ALA A 125 -7.66 -14.85 -39.02
CA ALA A 125 -7.71 -13.95 -37.87
C ALA A 125 -6.41 -13.13 -37.74
N PRO A 126 -6.52 -11.82 -37.46
CA PRO A 126 -5.38 -10.96 -37.21
C PRO A 126 -4.68 -11.38 -35.91
N PHE A 127 -3.41 -11.01 -35.78
CA PHE A 127 -2.60 -11.36 -34.62
C PHE A 127 -1.56 -10.29 -34.30
N ILE A 128 -1.02 -10.42 -33.09
CA ILE A 128 0.19 -9.74 -32.64
C ILE A 128 1.26 -10.79 -32.39
N ASP A 129 2.52 -10.41 -32.58
CA ASP A 129 3.66 -11.27 -32.29
C ASP A 129 3.95 -11.30 -30.78
N ILE A 130 4.43 -12.45 -30.29
CA ILE A 130 4.97 -12.60 -28.95
C ILE A 130 6.46 -12.90 -29.06
N GLU A 131 7.30 -12.11 -28.40
CA GLU A 131 8.73 -12.39 -28.33
C GLU A 131 9.00 -13.80 -27.76
N PRO A 132 9.95 -14.57 -28.33
CA PRO A 132 10.29 -15.91 -27.85
C PRO A 132 10.74 -15.96 -26.39
N ASN A 133 11.16 -14.84 -25.80
CA ASN A 133 11.54 -14.76 -24.39
C ASN A 133 10.41 -14.32 -23.46
N PHE A 134 9.22 -13.96 -23.97
CA PHE A 134 8.10 -13.54 -23.13
C PHE A 134 7.73 -14.66 -22.14
N THR A 135 7.73 -14.34 -20.85
CA THR A 135 7.45 -15.29 -19.76
C THR A 135 6.14 -15.00 -19.05
N GLY A 136 5.55 -13.82 -19.24
CA GLY A 136 4.36 -13.36 -18.51
C GLY A 136 4.64 -13.00 -17.04
N GLN A 137 5.85 -13.25 -16.52
CA GLN A 137 6.20 -13.03 -15.11
C GLN A 137 6.35 -11.55 -14.76
N THR A 138 6.71 -10.69 -15.72
CA THR A 138 6.86 -9.26 -15.47
C THR A 138 5.54 -8.61 -15.05
N ILE A 139 4.39 -9.18 -15.43
CA ILE A 139 3.09 -8.60 -15.11
C ILE A 139 2.82 -8.62 -13.61
N ALA A 140 3.07 -9.75 -12.95
CA ALA A 140 2.95 -9.85 -11.50
C ALA A 140 3.99 -9.00 -10.77
N LYS A 141 5.19 -8.88 -11.36
CA LYS A 141 6.21 -7.96 -10.84
C LYS A 141 5.80 -6.49 -10.96
N SER A 142 4.99 -6.10 -11.95
CA SER A 142 4.51 -4.71 -12.05
C SER A 142 3.43 -4.34 -11.02
N ILE A 143 2.72 -5.32 -10.45
CA ILE A 143 1.69 -5.12 -9.41
C ILE A 143 2.19 -5.34 -7.98
N GLY A 144 3.50 -5.58 -7.80
CA GLY A 144 4.11 -5.71 -6.47
C GLY A 144 3.73 -6.99 -5.72
N LEU A 145 3.24 -8.04 -6.40
CA LEU A 145 2.83 -9.31 -5.77
C LEU A 145 3.55 -10.49 -6.42
N SER A 146 3.90 -11.50 -5.61
CA SER A 146 4.41 -12.77 -6.14
C SER A 146 3.26 -13.61 -6.70
N LEU A 147 3.43 -14.17 -7.91
CA LEU A 147 2.43 -15.07 -8.53
C LEU A 147 2.15 -16.31 -7.67
N ASP A 148 3.13 -16.75 -6.89
CA ASP A 148 2.99 -17.92 -6.02
C ASP A 148 2.00 -17.68 -4.87
N GLN A 149 1.71 -16.40 -4.57
CA GLN A 149 0.70 -15.99 -3.59
C GLN A 149 -0.70 -15.85 -4.21
N LEU A 150 -0.81 -15.87 -5.55
CA LEU A 150 -2.08 -15.86 -6.26
C LEU A 150 -2.55 -17.29 -6.48
N ARG A 151 -3.48 -17.74 -5.64
CA ARG A 151 -4.09 -19.08 -5.75
C ARG A 151 -4.80 -19.20 -7.10
N ARG A 152 -4.38 -20.16 -7.94
CA ARG A 152 -5.13 -20.54 -9.15
C ARG A 152 -6.52 -21.03 -8.74
N VAL A 153 -7.56 -20.36 -9.23
CA VAL A 153 -8.92 -20.89 -9.20
C VAL A 153 -9.03 -21.84 -10.38
N GLU A 154 -8.98 -23.15 -10.11
CA GLU A 154 -9.35 -24.14 -11.12
C GLU A 154 -10.83 -23.98 -11.45
N ALA A 155 -11.16 -23.77 -12.72
CA ALA A 155 -12.54 -23.87 -13.16
C ALA A 155 -13.03 -25.30 -12.84
N PRO A 156 -14.25 -25.48 -12.31
CA PRO A 156 -14.79 -26.82 -12.09
C PRO A 156 -14.74 -27.59 -13.40
N SER A 157 -14.04 -28.73 -13.41
CA SER A 157 -13.97 -29.60 -14.58
C SER A 157 -15.39 -29.98 -15.00
N ALA A 158 -15.73 -29.86 -16.28
CA ALA A 158 -17.05 -30.19 -16.82
C ALA A 158 -17.51 -31.64 -16.49
N SER A 159 -16.58 -32.51 -16.10
CA SER A 159 -16.86 -33.87 -15.62
C SER A 159 -17.54 -33.95 -14.25
N SER A 160 -17.42 -32.95 -13.36
CA SER A 160 -18.09 -33.00 -12.03
C SER A 160 -19.53 -32.47 -12.05
N ALA A 161 -19.95 -31.79 -13.12
CA ALA A 161 -21.30 -31.27 -13.27
C ALA A 161 -22.29 -32.29 -13.87
N PHE A 162 -21.79 -33.41 -14.41
CA PHE A 162 -22.62 -34.40 -15.12
C PHE A 162 -23.09 -35.58 -14.24
N GLU A 163 -22.44 -35.86 -13.11
CA GLU A 163 -22.85 -36.97 -12.23
C GLU A 163 -23.96 -36.58 -11.23
N THR A 164 -24.11 -35.29 -10.90
CA THR A 164 -25.11 -34.84 -9.91
C THR A 164 -26.52 -34.70 -10.50
N SER A 165 -26.68 -34.79 -11.81
CA SER A 165 -27.95 -34.54 -12.51
C SER A 165 -28.77 -35.80 -12.86
N TYR A 166 -28.26 -37.01 -12.58
CA TYR A 166 -28.98 -38.27 -12.87
C TYR A 166 -29.71 -38.90 -11.66
N HIS A 167 -29.57 -38.37 -10.45
CA HIS A 167 -30.23 -38.95 -9.25
C HIS A 167 -31.46 -38.19 -8.73
N LEU A 168 -31.90 -37.11 -9.39
CA LEU A 168 -33.02 -36.27 -8.93
C LEU A 168 -34.29 -36.33 -9.81
N ALA A 169 -34.37 -37.23 -10.79
CA ALA A 169 -35.51 -37.33 -11.71
C ALA A 169 -36.15 -38.72 -11.73
N ALA A 170 -36.42 -39.31 -10.56
CA ALA A 170 -37.33 -40.44 -10.44
C ALA A 170 -37.98 -40.46 -9.06
N GLY A 171 -39.26 -40.06 -9.00
CA GLY A 171 -40.16 -40.38 -7.89
C GLY A 171 -40.72 -39.18 -7.13
N ALA A 172 -41.74 -38.54 -7.70
CA ALA A 172 -42.70 -37.74 -6.94
C ALA A 172 -44.10 -38.05 -7.46
N VAL A 173 -44.70 -39.11 -6.91
CA VAL A 173 -46.14 -39.33 -6.88
C VAL A 173 -46.58 -38.92 -5.48
N ASN A 174 -47.46 -37.91 -5.42
CA ASN A 174 -48.09 -37.44 -4.20
C ASN A 174 -49.00 -38.53 -3.62
N THR A 175 -48.83 -38.81 -2.34
CA THR A 175 -49.95 -39.15 -1.44
C THR A 175 -49.77 -38.35 -0.16
N GLU A 176 -50.77 -37.52 0.10
CA GLU A 176 -51.07 -36.94 1.41
C GLU A 176 -51.33 -38.09 2.38
N ASP A 177 -50.81 -37.98 3.60
CA ASP A 177 -51.53 -38.18 4.87
C ASP A 177 -50.57 -38.60 6.00
N GLU A 178 -50.81 -37.96 7.14
CA GLU A 178 -50.74 -38.49 8.50
C GLU A 178 -49.36 -38.78 9.15
N ASP A 179 -49.18 -38.03 10.24
CA ASP A 179 -48.86 -38.50 11.59
C ASP A 179 -47.43 -38.71 12.10
N GLU A 180 -47.31 -38.24 13.34
CA GLU A 180 -46.54 -38.75 14.48
C GLU A 180 -45.00 -38.79 14.44
N GLY A 181 -44.41 -37.97 15.32
CA GLY A 181 -43.90 -38.52 16.58
C GLY A 181 -42.46 -39.06 16.61
N GLU A 182 -41.64 -38.35 17.38
CA GLU A 182 -40.71 -38.88 18.39
C GLU A 182 -39.50 -39.78 18.02
N GLY A 183 -38.46 -39.65 18.85
CA GLY A 183 -37.39 -40.63 19.09
C GLY A 183 -36.11 -40.36 18.31
N GLU A 184 -34.97 -40.05 18.94
CA GLU A 184 -34.12 -41.02 19.67
C GLU A 184 -33.90 -42.29 18.84
N ASP A 185 -32.72 -42.86 18.67
CA ASP A 185 -31.36 -42.75 19.14
C ASP A 185 -30.62 -43.83 18.31
N GLY A 186 -29.28 -43.85 18.29
CA GLY A 186 -28.62 -45.06 17.75
C GLY A 186 -27.24 -44.88 17.19
N TYR A 187 -26.26 -45.08 18.06
CA TYR A 187 -24.91 -45.52 17.73
C TYR A 187 -24.90 -46.70 16.76
N SER A 188 -23.92 -46.73 15.85
CA SER A 188 -23.29 -47.98 15.46
C SER A 188 -21.78 -47.83 15.28
N MET A 189 -21.10 -48.74 15.94
CA MET A 189 -19.68 -48.96 16.07
C MET A 189 -19.16 -49.88 14.95
N LEU A 190 -17.83 -49.85 14.75
CA LEU A 190 -16.96 -50.85 14.11
C LEU A 190 -16.99 -50.93 12.57
N ASN A 191 -15.84 -50.73 11.92
CA ASN A 191 -14.81 -51.78 11.86
C ASN A 191 -13.47 -51.28 11.28
N SER A 192 -12.42 -51.48 12.05
CA SER A 192 -11.01 -51.42 11.65
C SER A 192 -10.54 -52.78 11.14
N ARG A 193 -9.72 -52.82 10.08
CA ARG A 193 -8.63 -53.80 9.93
C ARG A 193 -7.61 -53.43 8.84
N ASN A 194 -6.37 -53.26 9.32
CA ASN A 194 -5.07 -53.70 8.78
C ASN A 194 -4.59 -53.19 7.41
N ILE A 195 -3.40 -52.58 7.38
CA ILE A 195 -2.12 -53.23 7.01
C ILE A 195 -0.96 -52.47 7.67
N ALA A 196 -0.11 -53.21 8.38
CA ALA A 196 1.23 -52.83 8.81
C ALA A 196 2.19 -53.89 8.28
N ALA A 197 3.28 -53.48 7.62
CA ALA A 197 4.52 -54.24 7.46
C ALA A 197 5.58 -53.38 6.75
N ALA A 198 6.66 -53.03 7.46
CA ALA A 198 8.06 -53.07 6.98
C ALA A 198 8.97 -52.27 7.94
N MET A 199 9.57 -52.95 8.92
CA MET A 199 10.80 -52.55 9.62
C MET A 199 11.61 -53.82 9.91
N GLU A 200 12.85 -53.84 9.39
CA GLU A 200 14.08 -54.57 9.78
C GLU A 200 14.97 -54.42 8.53
N ASP A 201 16.25 -54.06 8.55
CA ASP A 201 17.31 -54.53 9.43
C ASP A 201 18.55 -53.65 9.12
N THR A 202 19.35 -53.23 10.12
CA THR A 202 20.84 -53.32 10.12
C THR A 202 21.48 -52.58 11.30
N GLU A 203 22.22 -53.35 12.09
CA GLU A 203 23.06 -52.93 13.20
C GLU A 203 24.55 -52.80 12.79
N ALA A 204 25.23 -51.91 13.51
CA ALA A 204 26.64 -51.95 13.96
C ALA A 204 27.82 -51.78 12.98
N GLY A 205 28.63 -50.75 13.25
CA GLY A 205 30.04 -50.66 12.82
C GLY A 205 30.74 -49.34 13.19
N LYS A 206 31.39 -49.29 14.36
CA LYS A 206 32.34 -48.22 14.78
C LYS A 206 33.70 -48.41 14.11
N ILE A 207 34.29 -47.39 13.44
CA ILE A 207 35.75 -47.15 13.28
C ILE A 207 35.99 -45.63 13.02
N TYR A 208 36.90 -45.00 13.77
CA TYR A 208 37.49 -43.66 13.52
C TYR A 208 38.62 -43.73 12.48
N PRO A 209 38.90 -42.68 11.68
CA PRO A 209 39.97 -41.70 12.02
C PRO A 209 39.54 -40.24 11.72
N GLU A 210 39.98 -39.21 12.46
CA GLU A 210 41.28 -38.51 12.42
C GLU A 210 41.69 -37.98 11.03
N ASP A 211 42.18 -36.73 11.05
CA ASP A 211 42.76 -35.90 9.96
C ASP A 211 41.72 -35.19 9.07
N GLY A 212 41.72 -33.88 8.83
CA GLY A 212 42.74 -32.85 8.92
C GLY A 212 42.50 -31.91 7.74
N TYR A 213 41.76 -30.81 7.94
CA TYR A 213 41.56 -29.81 6.87
C TYR A 213 42.59 -28.69 7.04
N GLU A 214 43.72 -28.87 6.37
CA GLU A 214 44.70 -27.80 6.14
C GLU A 214 44.22 -26.82 5.07
N LEU A 215 44.42 -25.54 5.38
CA LEU A 215 44.41 -24.40 4.48
C LEU A 215 45.34 -24.63 3.29
N ASN A 216 44.85 -24.37 2.08
CA ASN A 216 45.72 -24.18 0.92
C ASN A 216 45.46 -22.80 0.30
N MET A 217 46.21 -21.80 0.78
CA MET A 217 46.49 -20.57 0.06
C MET A 217 47.55 -20.87 -0.99
N GLN A 218 47.20 -20.84 -2.27
CA GLN A 218 48.19 -20.72 -3.33
C GLN A 218 48.43 -19.24 -3.63
N GLN A 219 49.62 -18.81 -3.21
CA GLN A 219 50.33 -17.65 -3.73
C GLN A 219 50.51 -17.80 -5.24
N ASP A 220 50.11 -16.78 -5.99
CA ASP A 220 50.72 -16.52 -7.29
C ASP A 220 51.47 -15.18 -7.20
N GLN A 221 52.79 -15.31 -7.21
CA GLN A 221 53.74 -14.21 -7.24
C GLN A 221 54.05 -13.93 -8.71
N SER A 222 53.70 -12.75 -9.22
CA SER A 222 54.39 -12.20 -10.38
C SER A 222 54.82 -10.76 -10.10
N SER A 223 56.12 -10.66 -9.82
CA SER A 223 56.94 -9.47 -9.71
C SER A 223 56.87 -8.58 -10.96
N ARG A 224 56.61 -7.28 -10.78
CA ARG A 224 57.21 -6.23 -11.61
C ARG A 224 57.68 -5.08 -10.75
N THR A 225 59.00 -5.06 -10.60
CA THR A 225 59.88 -4.02 -10.11
C THR A 225 59.77 -2.77 -10.98
N TYR A 226 59.50 -1.61 -10.40
CA TYR A 226 60.07 -0.33 -10.84
C TYR A 226 60.29 0.55 -9.61
N SER A 227 61.58 0.77 -9.34
CA SER A 227 62.17 1.71 -8.40
C SER A 227 62.31 3.07 -9.12
N GLU A 228 61.92 4.19 -8.50
CA GLU A 228 62.74 5.33 -8.03
C GLU A 228 61.81 6.57 -8.27
N THR A 229 61.67 7.65 -7.49
CA THR A 229 62.60 8.40 -6.64
C THR A 229 61.80 9.45 -5.83
N TYR A 230 62.15 9.65 -4.57
CA TYR A 230 62.14 10.87 -3.73
C TYR A 230 61.11 12.02 -3.94
N SER A 231 60.40 12.39 -2.86
CA SER A 231 60.50 13.73 -2.24
C SER A 231 59.89 13.74 -0.83
N GLU A 232 60.60 14.42 0.06
CA GLU A 232 60.49 14.51 1.52
C GLU A 232 59.41 15.47 2.05
N GLY A 233 59.07 15.31 3.34
CA GLY A 233 58.52 16.32 4.27
C GLY A 233 56.99 16.26 4.41
N HIS A 234 56.36 16.18 5.58
CA HIS A 234 56.73 16.62 6.93
C HIS A 234 55.78 15.92 7.93
N GLU A 235 56.29 15.31 8.99
CA GLU A 235 55.49 14.91 10.16
C GLU A 235 55.31 16.10 11.12
N PRO A 236 54.30 16.03 12.00
CA PRO A 236 54.69 16.05 13.41
C PRO A 236 54.00 14.96 14.24
N SER A 237 54.85 14.30 15.02
CA SER A 237 54.56 13.53 16.23
C SER A 237 53.66 14.28 17.21
N PHE A 238 52.73 13.59 17.89
CA PHE A 238 52.48 13.82 19.32
C PHE A 238 51.79 12.60 19.98
N ASN A 239 52.52 12.04 20.94
CA ASN A 239 52.17 11.34 22.17
C ASN A 239 51.01 10.34 22.26
N ASP A 240 51.44 9.11 22.54
CA ASP A 240 50.86 8.18 23.51
C ASP A 240 50.28 8.84 24.76
N SER A 241 49.06 8.45 25.11
CA SER A 241 48.70 8.17 26.49
C SER A 241 47.55 7.17 26.51
N ALA A 242 47.87 5.95 26.95
CA ALA A 242 46.94 4.91 27.33
C ALA A 242 46.03 5.41 28.47
N TYR A 243 44.72 5.21 28.32
CA TYR A 243 43.83 4.99 29.45
C TYR A 243 42.97 3.77 29.15
N ASP A 244 43.18 2.79 30.03
CA ASP A 244 42.39 1.60 30.29
C ASP A 244 41.36 1.98 31.36
N ASP A 245 40.08 1.93 31.00
CA ASP A 245 38.98 1.90 31.96
C ASP A 245 37.84 1.04 31.40
N GLY A 246 37.90 -0.25 31.73
CA GLY A 246 36.77 -1.14 31.62
C GLY A 246 35.58 -0.64 32.44
N TYR A 247 34.47 -0.41 31.76
CA TYR A 247 33.14 -0.32 32.36
C TYR A 247 32.16 -1.24 31.62
N SER A 248 31.50 -2.06 32.44
CA SER A 248 30.52 -3.08 32.12
C SER A 248 29.22 -2.63 32.77
N ASP A 249 28.28 -2.17 31.96
CA ASP A 249 26.99 -1.61 32.40
C ASP A 249 26.03 -1.89 31.23
N GLY A 250 24.98 -2.70 31.35
CA GLY A 250 23.98 -2.64 32.40
C GLY A 250 22.91 -1.61 32.03
N PHE A 251 22.26 -1.75 30.87
CA PHE A 251 21.17 -0.85 30.45
C PHE A 251 19.87 -1.20 31.19
N GLU A 252 19.69 -0.60 32.37
CA GLU A 252 18.39 -0.15 32.87
C GLU A 252 18.36 1.37 32.70
N THR A 253 17.57 1.86 31.75
CA THR A 253 17.29 3.30 31.64
C THR A 253 16.10 3.62 32.54
N GLU A 254 16.42 4.22 33.69
CA GLU A 254 15.50 4.98 34.54
C GLU A 254 14.69 5.97 33.71
N LEU A 255 13.37 5.92 33.88
CA LEU A 255 12.44 6.91 33.40
C LEU A 255 12.41 8.07 34.41
N GLY A 256 12.75 9.26 33.93
CA GLY A 256 12.58 10.49 34.69
C GLY A 256 11.13 10.70 35.14
N GLU A 257 10.98 10.99 36.41
CA GLU A 257 9.74 11.44 37.04
C GLU A 257 9.27 12.74 36.39
N VAL A 258 8.11 12.69 35.75
CA VAL A 258 7.35 13.89 35.38
C VAL A 258 6.13 13.90 36.29
N GLU A 259 6.18 14.75 37.32
CA GLU A 259 5.03 15.10 38.14
C GLU A 259 3.85 15.52 37.25
N ARG A 260 2.77 14.75 37.31
CA ARG A 260 1.50 15.04 36.66
C ARG A 260 0.53 15.62 37.67
N THR A 261 0.30 16.93 37.62
CA THR A 261 -0.95 17.54 38.09
C THR A 261 -1.89 17.71 36.89
N PHE A 262 -2.80 16.75 36.70
CA PHE A 262 -4.02 16.95 35.92
C PHE A 262 -5.19 16.39 36.74
N SER A 263 -5.84 17.28 37.49
CA SER A 263 -7.18 17.06 38.01
C SER A 263 -8.16 17.43 36.90
N SER A 264 -8.84 16.45 36.33
CA SER A 264 -10.06 16.66 35.57
C SER A 264 -11.18 15.88 36.25
N SER A 265 -12.08 16.62 36.87
CA SER A 265 -13.34 16.16 37.44
C SER A 265 -14.14 15.33 36.44
N GLN A 266 -14.30 14.03 36.72
CA GLN A 266 -15.37 13.23 36.12
C GLN A 266 -16.64 13.46 36.94
N GLU A 267 -17.68 14.01 36.30
CA GLU A 267 -19.03 13.98 36.85
C GLU A 267 -19.49 12.52 36.94
N SER A 268 -19.70 12.05 38.17
CA SER A 268 -20.26 10.74 38.45
C SER A 268 -21.76 10.75 38.15
N ILE A 269 -22.19 9.99 37.13
CA ILE A 269 -23.60 9.72 36.88
C ILE A 269 -23.95 8.41 37.58
N PHE A 270 -24.45 8.51 38.81
CA PHE A 270 -25.15 7.39 39.45
C PHE A 270 -26.59 7.32 38.93
N PRO A 271 -27.15 6.11 38.70
CA PRO A 271 -28.57 5.94 38.37
C PRO A 271 -29.46 6.53 39.48
N GLU A 272 -30.60 7.08 39.10
CA GLU A 272 -31.60 7.60 40.03
C GLU A 272 -32.02 6.51 41.04
N GLY A 273 -31.62 6.68 42.31
CA GLY A 273 -31.90 5.74 43.42
C GLY A 273 -30.71 4.91 43.92
N ALA A 274 -29.50 5.05 43.36
CA ALA A 274 -28.30 4.41 43.91
C ALA A 274 -27.71 5.23 45.06
N SER A 275 -27.48 4.59 46.21
CA SER A 275 -26.79 5.19 47.35
C SER A 275 -25.28 5.21 47.08
N GLU A 276 -24.66 6.38 47.28
CA GLU A 276 -23.22 6.56 47.22
C GLU A 276 -22.55 5.72 48.33
N PRO A 277 -21.47 4.96 48.06
CA PRO A 277 -20.80 4.17 49.08
C PRO A 277 -20.08 5.07 50.10
N ASP A 278 -20.20 4.73 51.38
CA ASP A 278 -19.53 5.43 52.49
C ASP A 278 -18.01 5.48 52.28
N PHE A 279 -17.44 6.67 52.47
CA PHE A 279 -16.01 6.92 52.42
C PHE A 279 -15.30 6.11 53.52
N LEU A 280 -14.32 5.30 53.12
CA LEU A 280 -13.38 4.68 54.04
C LEU A 280 -12.47 5.77 54.61
N HIS A 281 -12.59 6.01 55.92
CA HIS A 281 -11.65 6.81 56.68
C HIS A 281 -10.42 5.96 56.99
N ASP A 282 -9.28 6.29 56.37
CA ASP A 282 -8.00 5.76 56.80
C ASP A 282 -7.56 6.49 58.09
N GLU A 283 -7.29 5.70 59.13
CA GLU A 283 -6.78 6.18 60.42
C GLU A 283 -5.30 6.58 60.28
N ASP A 284 -5.00 7.87 60.45
CA ASP A 284 -3.64 8.40 60.59
C ASP A 284 -3.01 7.95 61.93
N PRO A 285 -1.77 7.41 61.95
CA PRO A 285 -1.00 7.29 63.16
C PRO A 285 -0.21 8.57 63.48
N ALA A 286 -0.36 8.98 64.74
CA ALA A 286 0.20 10.12 65.45
C ALA A 286 1.72 10.40 65.30
N TYR A 287 2.02 11.69 65.08
CA TYR A 287 2.86 12.57 65.91
C TYR A 287 4.18 12.03 66.51
N TYR A 288 5.31 12.63 66.09
CA TYR A 288 6.33 13.15 67.03
C TYR A 288 6.84 14.51 66.53
N SER A 289 6.83 15.47 67.45
CA SER A 289 7.29 16.86 67.32
C SER A 289 8.78 17.02 67.64
N GLU A 290 9.32 18.18 67.25
CA GLU A 290 10.50 18.93 67.71
C GLU A 290 11.43 19.26 66.52
N GLY A 291 11.79 20.50 66.21
CA GLY A 291 11.54 21.80 66.81
C GLY A 291 12.33 22.87 66.02
N GLU A 292 11.88 24.14 66.12
CA GLU A 292 12.63 25.40 65.95
C GLU A 292 13.22 25.69 64.53
N SER A 293 13.20 26.89 63.95
CA SER A 293 12.98 28.25 64.43
C SER A 293 12.47 29.17 63.31
N GLN A 294 11.58 30.07 63.70
CA GLN A 294 11.05 31.23 63.01
C GLN A 294 12.10 32.35 62.86
N SER A 295 12.14 33.06 61.73
CA SER A 295 12.37 34.52 61.69
C SER A 295 12.08 35.11 60.30
N ASP A 296 11.04 35.95 60.26
CA ASP A 296 10.93 37.30 59.66
C ASP A 296 11.61 37.59 58.31
N TRP A 297 10.86 38.14 57.35
CA TRP A 297 10.70 39.59 57.14
C TRP A 297 9.65 39.84 56.04
N GLU A 298 8.58 40.53 56.41
CA GLU A 298 7.65 41.19 55.51
C GLU A 298 8.28 42.47 54.93
N ASP A 299 7.63 42.95 53.87
CA ASP A 299 7.44 44.36 53.50
C ASP A 299 8.33 45.04 52.43
N GLU A 300 7.60 45.43 51.36
CA GLU A 300 7.58 46.76 50.72
C GLU A 300 8.73 47.16 49.77
N PHE A 301 8.42 47.33 48.47
CA PHE A 301 8.19 48.66 47.88
C PHE A 301 7.88 48.59 46.37
N ASP A 302 6.90 49.40 46.00
CA ASP A 302 6.47 49.79 44.66
C ASP A 302 7.49 50.77 44.02
N TYR A 303 7.84 50.62 42.74
CA TYR A 303 8.45 51.71 41.96
C TYR A 303 8.16 51.57 40.46
N THR A 304 7.37 52.52 39.96
CA THR A 304 7.22 52.88 38.55
C THR A 304 8.39 53.76 38.12
N GLY A 305 8.93 53.58 36.90
CA GLY A 305 9.95 54.49 36.38
C GLY A 305 10.56 54.06 35.04
N GLN A 306 10.21 54.81 33.99
CA GLN A 306 10.80 54.83 32.65
C GLN A 306 12.34 54.90 32.65
N SER A 307 13.03 54.22 31.72
CA SER A 307 14.09 54.87 30.91
C SER A 307 14.62 54.01 29.76
N THR A 308 14.50 54.59 28.55
CA THR A 308 15.46 54.67 27.43
C THR A 308 16.26 53.44 26.97
N VAL A 309 15.94 53.00 25.75
CA VAL A 309 16.79 52.16 24.88
C VAL A 309 17.73 53.10 24.10
N PRO A 310 19.04 52.84 23.99
CA PRO A 310 19.91 53.63 23.12
C PRO A 310 19.92 53.07 21.69
N ASP A 311 19.57 53.94 20.75
CA ASP A 311 19.99 53.91 19.34
C ASP A 311 21.52 53.88 19.25
N LEU A 312 22.07 52.92 18.52
CA LEU A 312 23.40 53.05 17.91
C LEU A 312 23.34 52.61 16.45
N ASP A 313 23.10 53.64 15.65
CA ASP A 313 23.40 53.80 14.24
C ASP A 313 24.94 53.79 14.04
N GLN A 314 25.45 52.85 13.24
CA GLN A 314 26.75 53.01 12.57
C GLN A 314 26.67 52.47 11.13
N SER A 315 26.49 53.44 10.24
CA SER A 315 26.74 53.40 8.82
C SER A 315 28.24 53.21 8.50
N PHE A 316 28.55 52.42 7.48
CA PHE A 316 29.69 52.68 6.59
C PHE A 316 29.41 52.18 5.17
N GLU A 317 29.83 53.01 4.22
CA GLU A 317 29.46 53.10 2.81
C GLU A 317 30.38 52.33 1.84
N TYR A 318 29.77 51.93 0.71
CA TYR A 318 30.25 51.92 -0.69
C TYR A 318 31.51 51.16 -1.18
N ALA A 319 31.25 50.18 -2.05
CA ALA A 319 31.72 50.08 -3.46
C ALA A 319 30.96 48.89 -4.10
N GLY A 320 30.39 48.87 -5.31
CA GLY A 320 30.56 49.69 -6.50
C GLY A 320 30.72 48.81 -7.75
N ALA A 321 29.61 48.17 -8.21
CA ALA A 321 29.32 47.69 -9.58
C ALA A 321 30.24 46.60 -10.24
N PRO A 322 29.89 45.98 -11.40
CA PRO A 322 28.70 46.19 -12.24
C PRO A 322 27.95 44.92 -12.72
N ASP A 323 26.70 45.16 -13.14
CA ASP A 323 25.90 44.34 -14.04
C ASP A 323 26.61 44.00 -15.35
N ALA A 324 26.66 42.70 -15.68
CA ALA A 324 27.04 42.20 -16.98
C ALA A 324 25.82 41.60 -17.70
N ARG A 325 25.14 42.46 -18.47
CA ARG A 325 24.38 42.06 -19.66
C ARG A 325 25.38 41.58 -20.73
N SER A 326 25.34 40.29 -21.07
CA SER A 326 25.91 39.73 -22.30
C SER A 326 24.77 39.03 -23.02
N GLN A 327 24.12 39.65 -24.01
CA GLN A 327 24.48 39.49 -25.42
C GLN A 327 25.30 38.23 -25.69
N ASN A 328 24.63 37.17 -26.14
CA ASN A 328 25.20 36.20 -27.06
C ASN A 328 24.11 35.77 -28.03
N GLY A 329 24.03 36.53 -29.13
CA GLY A 329 23.39 36.07 -30.35
C GLY A 329 24.30 35.07 -31.03
N PHE A 330 23.87 33.81 -31.10
CA PHE A 330 24.41 32.86 -32.06
C PHE A 330 23.46 32.72 -33.25
N LYS A 331 24.00 33.11 -34.40
CA LYS A 331 23.41 33.03 -35.73
C LYS A 331 23.23 31.57 -36.12
N THR A 332 22.01 31.17 -36.45
CA THR A 332 21.79 30.13 -37.48
C THR A 332 21.07 30.77 -38.66
N LYS A 333 21.85 30.96 -39.72
CA LYS A 333 21.37 31.27 -41.08
C LYS A 333 20.62 30.06 -41.63
N ASN A 334 19.51 30.36 -42.33
CA ASN A 334 18.81 29.63 -43.40
C ASN A 334 17.31 29.94 -43.18
N GLY A 335 16.67 30.91 -43.83
CA GLY A 335 16.82 31.33 -45.21
C GLY A 335 15.86 30.53 -46.09
N PHE A 336 14.56 30.80 -46.02
CA PHE A 336 13.66 30.73 -47.18
C PHE A 336 12.49 31.69 -46.98
N ARG A 337 12.25 32.48 -48.03
CA ARG A 337 11.35 33.62 -48.16
C ARG A 337 10.28 33.26 -49.20
N THR A 338 9.24 34.09 -49.27
CA THR A 338 8.10 34.20 -50.21
C THR A 338 6.84 33.45 -49.78
N GLY A 339 5.64 34.04 -49.73
CA GLY A 339 5.13 35.38 -50.04
C GLY A 339 3.67 35.43 -49.50
N ASN A 340 3.25 36.49 -48.83
CA ASN A 340 2.52 37.64 -49.38
C ASN A 340 1.17 37.28 -50.03
N THR A 341 0.05 37.65 -49.38
CA THR A 341 -0.86 38.71 -49.85
C THR A 341 -1.97 38.99 -48.82
N ASP A 342 -2.03 40.25 -48.42
CA ASP A 342 -3.18 40.98 -47.85
C ASP A 342 -4.43 40.92 -48.75
N VAL A 343 -5.62 40.87 -48.14
CA VAL A 343 -6.78 41.80 -48.27
C VAL A 343 -7.72 41.43 -47.09
N GLY A 344 -8.22 42.27 -46.18
CA GLY A 344 -8.60 43.68 -46.22
C GLY A 344 -10.12 43.81 -46.38
N GLY A 345 -10.90 44.01 -45.31
CA GLY A 345 -12.32 44.37 -45.44
C GLY A 345 -13.18 44.26 -44.18
N LYS A 346 -13.39 45.39 -43.49
CA LYS A 346 -14.42 45.64 -42.45
C LYS A 346 -15.76 46.06 -43.09
N ARG A 347 -16.90 45.68 -42.47
CA ARG A 347 -18.14 46.44 -42.16
C ARG A 347 -19.32 45.44 -41.98
N MET A 348 -19.92 45.33 -40.80
CA MET A 348 -20.98 46.16 -40.17
C MET A 348 -22.40 45.90 -40.72
N ILE A 349 -23.33 45.79 -39.76
CA ILE A 349 -24.79 46.01 -39.77
C ILE A 349 -25.70 44.77 -39.71
N GLU A 350 -26.29 44.61 -38.52
CA GLU A 350 -27.66 44.24 -38.14
C GLU A 350 -28.67 43.85 -39.23
N GLN A 351 -29.43 42.77 -38.99
CA GLN A 351 -30.89 42.84 -38.97
C GLN A 351 -31.52 41.59 -38.33
N GLU A 352 -32.50 41.86 -37.48
CA GLU A 352 -33.47 40.96 -36.87
C GLU A 352 -34.46 40.40 -37.93
N ASP A 353 -35.13 39.30 -37.59
CA ASP A 353 -36.51 38.90 -37.98
C ASP A 353 -36.65 37.38 -37.66
N GLU A 354 -37.28 36.98 -36.56
CA GLU A 354 -38.72 36.72 -36.37
C GLU A 354 -39.30 35.50 -37.15
N PHE A 355 -39.89 34.58 -36.36
CA PHE A 355 -41.02 33.65 -36.64
C PHE A 355 -40.96 32.69 -37.85
N ASN A 356 -41.10 31.38 -37.62
CA ASN A 356 -42.43 30.75 -37.56
C ASN A 356 -42.41 29.25 -37.17
N GLU A 357 -43.43 28.86 -36.43
CA GLU A 357 -43.86 27.50 -36.12
C GLU A 357 -44.34 26.75 -37.38
N THR A 358 -44.16 25.42 -37.43
CA THR A 358 -45.23 24.50 -37.86
C THR A 358 -45.00 23.10 -37.28
N ASP A 359 -46.01 22.74 -36.49
CA ASP A 359 -46.57 21.42 -36.20
C ASP A 359 -46.60 20.49 -37.43
N ASP A 360 -46.29 19.20 -37.25
CA ASP A 360 -46.88 18.13 -38.07
C ASP A 360 -46.73 16.77 -37.36
N THR A 361 -47.89 16.27 -36.94
CA THR A 361 -48.19 14.95 -36.40
C THR A 361 -48.08 13.86 -37.48
N PHE A 362 -47.50 12.71 -37.15
CA PHE A 362 -47.75 11.48 -37.91
C PHE A 362 -47.78 10.26 -36.96
N ASP A 363 -49.01 9.79 -36.71
CA ASP A 363 -49.32 8.45 -36.22
C ASP A 363 -48.99 7.44 -37.32
N GLU A 364 -48.31 6.34 -36.97
CA GLU A 364 -48.49 5.09 -37.73
C GLU A 364 -48.33 3.87 -36.81
N ASP A 365 -49.48 3.24 -36.63
CA ASP A 365 -49.83 1.93 -36.11
C ASP A 365 -49.13 0.79 -36.86
N TYR A 366 -48.42 -0.10 -36.14
CA TYR A 366 -48.28 -1.51 -36.52
C TYR A 366 -48.03 -2.36 -35.27
N GLY A 367 -49.07 -3.10 -34.86
CA GLY A 367 -48.92 -4.29 -34.04
C GLY A 367 -48.52 -5.49 -34.89
N GLU A 368 -47.58 -6.29 -34.40
CA GLU A 368 -47.45 -7.69 -34.82
C GLU A 368 -46.91 -8.54 -33.66
N THR A 369 -47.71 -9.55 -33.33
CA THR A 369 -47.47 -10.59 -32.33
C THR A 369 -46.45 -11.59 -32.86
N ASP A 370 -45.37 -11.86 -32.10
CA ASP A 370 -44.62 -13.10 -32.31
C ASP A 370 -44.23 -13.75 -30.97
N SER A 371 -44.94 -14.84 -30.68
CA SER A 371 -44.76 -15.72 -29.55
C SER A 371 -43.54 -16.62 -29.79
N ASN A 372 -42.36 -16.19 -29.31
CA ASN A 372 -41.18 -17.03 -29.18
C ASN A 372 -40.80 -17.18 -27.70
N ASP A 373 -41.63 -17.93 -26.97
CA ASP A 373 -41.29 -18.51 -25.66
C ASP A 373 -40.21 -19.57 -25.86
N ARG A 374 -38.96 -19.12 -25.99
CA ARG A 374 -37.81 -19.95 -25.64
C ARG A 374 -37.42 -19.57 -24.21
N PRO A 375 -37.29 -20.52 -23.27
CA PRO A 375 -36.79 -20.22 -21.95
C PRO A 375 -35.36 -19.70 -22.12
N TYR A 376 -35.18 -18.39 -22.01
CA TYR A 376 -33.88 -17.75 -21.95
C TYR A 376 -33.14 -18.37 -20.77
N MET A 377 -32.09 -19.15 -21.06
CA MET A 377 -31.14 -19.56 -20.04
C MET A 377 -30.54 -18.28 -19.46
N ARG A 378 -30.98 -17.95 -18.25
CA ARG A 378 -30.48 -16.84 -17.43
C ARG A 378 -28.96 -16.93 -17.43
N ALA A 379 -28.29 -15.90 -17.92
CA ALA A 379 -26.83 -15.82 -17.91
C ALA A 379 -26.36 -16.00 -16.45
N ALA A 380 -25.64 -17.09 -16.21
CA ALA A 380 -25.06 -17.40 -14.91
C ALA A 380 -24.11 -16.26 -14.49
N ASP A 381 -24.15 -15.89 -13.21
CA ASP A 381 -23.50 -14.72 -12.60
C ASP A 381 -22.00 -14.57 -12.90
N ALA A 382 -21.50 -13.33 -12.94
CA ALA A 382 -20.08 -13.06 -13.07
C ALA A 382 -19.35 -13.66 -11.89
N PRO A 383 -18.13 -14.20 -12.06
CA PRO A 383 -17.30 -14.49 -10.93
C PRO A 383 -17.03 -13.14 -10.23
N LEU A 384 -17.60 -13.00 -9.03
CA LEU A 384 -17.28 -11.92 -8.12
C LEU A 384 -15.75 -11.84 -7.97
N PRO A 385 -15.18 -10.64 -7.74
CA PRO A 385 -13.75 -10.50 -7.49
C PRO A 385 -13.30 -11.55 -6.49
N THR A 386 -12.19 -12.22 -6.79
CA THR A 386 -11.62 -13.19 -5.87
C THR A 386 -11.30 -12.50 -4.54
N GLU A 387 -11.28 -13.25 -3.45
CA GLU A 387 -10.94 -12.69 -2.13
C GLU A 387 -9.53 -12.05 -2.13
N ALA A 388 -8.61 -12.57 -2.94
CA ALA A 388 -7.28 -11.97 -3.14
C ALA A 388 -7.38 -10.58 -3.79
N GLU A 389 -8.19 -10.43 -4.84
CA GLU A 389 -8.38 -9.14 -5.51
C GLU A 389 -9.04 -8.11 -4.60
N LYS A 390 -10.07 -8.51 -3.85
CA LYS A 390 -10.69 -7.64 -2.83
C LYS A 390 -9.66 -7.16 -1.82
N LYS A 391 -8.79 -8.07 -1.34
CA LYS A 391 -7.72 -7.75 -0.40
C LYS A 391 -6.75 -6.72 -0.94
N ILE A 392 -6.33 -6.87 -2.19
CA ILE A 392 -5.43 -5.93 -2.86
C ILE A 392 -6.08 -4.56 -3.00
N LEU A 393 -7.34 -4.52 -3.46
CA LEU A 393 -8.08 -3.27 -3.64
C LEU A 393 -8.29 -2.54 -2.31
N SER A 394 -8.70 -3.22 -1.25
CA SER A 394 -8.89 -2.60 0.07
C SER A 394 -7.57 -2.04 0.63
N ARG A 395 -6.46 -2.77 0.51
CA ARG A 395 -5.14 -2.29 0.94
C ARG A 395 -4.71 -1.05 0.16
N LYS A 396 -4.88 -1.07 -1.16
CA LYS A 396 -4.58 0.07 -2.04
C LYS A 396 -5.41 1.30 -1.65
N THR A 397 -6.72 1.14 -1.47
CA THR A 397 -7.62 2.25 -1.06
C THR A 397 -7.17 2.90 0.24
N VAL A 398 -6.78 2.12 1.25
CA VAL A 398 -6.26 2.64 2.53
C VAL A 398 -4.97 3.44 2.31
N ILE A 399 -4.02 2.88 1.55
CA ILE A 399 -2.74 3.53 1.28
C ILE A 399 -2.93 4.84 0.52
N GLU A 400 -3.69 4.83 -0.57
CA GLU A 400 -3.95 6.03 -1.39
C GLU A 400 -4.72 7.11 -0.63
N THR A 401 -5.62 6.70 0.28
CA THR A 401 -6.36 7.65 1.11
C THR A 401 -5.46 8.38 2.09
N VAL A 402 -4.59 7.64 2.79
CA VAL A 402 -3.63 8.27 3.72
C VAL A 402 -2.56 9.05 2.95
N ALA A 403 -2.10 8.56 1.80
CA ALA A 403 -1.07 9.20 0.99
C ALA A 403 -1.44 10.63 0.57
N ARG A 404 -2.72 10.91 0.30
CA ARG A 404 -3.19 12.26 -0.06
C ARG A 404 -2.90 13.30 1.03
N HIS A 405 -2.91 12.90 2.30
CA HIS A 405 -2.58 13.81 3.40
C HIS A 405 -1.07 13.98 3.60
N GLU A 406 -0.27 12.96 3.26
CA GLU A 406 1.20 13.00 3.34
C GLU A 406 1.83 13.77 2.17
N SER A 407 1.25 13.65 0.98
CA SER A 407 1.79 14.25 -0.23
C SER A 407 1.55 15.75 -0.36
N GLY A 408 0.82 16.34 0.58
CA GLY A 408 0.34 17.71 0.51
C GLY A 408 -0.46 17.97 -0.78
N SER A 409 -0.29 19.15 -1.36
CA SER A 409 -1.00 19.57 -2.58
C SER A 409 -0.42 19.02 -3.89
N SER A 410 0.49 18.05 -3.84
CA SER A 410 1.01 17.44 -5.08
C SER A 410 -0.12 16.77 -5.85
N LYS A 411 -0.20 17.05 -7.15
CA LYS A 411 -1.14 16.37 -8.06
C LYS A 411 -0.84 14.88 -8.18
N ASN A 412 0.43 14.50 -7.97
CA ASN A 412 0.89 13.12 -8.00
C ASN A 412 1.52 12.77 -6.63
N PRO A 413 0.87 11.93 -5.81
CA PRO A 413 1.39 11.61 -4.49
C PRO A 413 2.73 10.86 -4.54
N TYR A 414 3.04 10.16 -5.63
CA TYR A 414 4.33 9.48 -5.81
C TYR A 414 5.51 10.46 -5.99
N GLN A 415 5.23 11.72 -6.36
CA GLN A 415 6.22 12.80 -6.53
C GLN A 415 6.41 13.63 -5.26
N ALA A 416 5.71 13.33 -4.16
CA ALA A 416 5.78 14.17 -2.97
C ALA A 416 7.19 14.19 -2.39
N ILE A 417 7.74 15.39 -2.20
CA ILE A 417 9.08 15.61 -1.68
C ILE A 417 9.05 16.59 -0.50
N ASN A 418 9.69 16.18 0.59
CA ASN A 418 10.17 17.08 1.63
C ASN A 418 11.70 17.15 1.60
N ALA A 419 12.22 18.32 1.21
CA ALA A 419 13.64 18.61 1.10
C ALA A 419 14.22 19.10 2.45
N ASP A 420 14.11 18.27 3.50
CA ASP A 420 14.64 18.53 4.84
C ASP A 420 14.10 19.82 5.50
N LYS A 421 12.81 20.13 5.27
CA LYS A 421 12.17 21.35 5.80
C LYS A 421 12.04 21.33 7.32
N GLU A 422 12.03 20.16 7.95
CA GLU A 422 12.03 19.96 9.39
C GLU A 422 13.24 20.61 10.04
N PHE A 423 14.43 20.46 9.44
CA PHE A 423 15.65 21.09 9.91
C PHE A 423 15.67 22.60 9.57
N ALA A 424 15.30 22.95 8.33
CA ALA A 424 15.55 24.28 7.78
C ALA A 424 14.45 25.32 8.04
N LYS A 425 13.19 24.91 8.19
CA LYS A 425 12.04 25.83 8.07
C LYS A 425 11.05 25.78 9.23
N TRP A 426 10.85 24.63 9.86
CA TRP A 426 9.76 24.46 10.82
C TRP A 426 10.23 24.64 12.25
N SER A 427 10.21 25.88 12.76
CA SER A 427 10.70 26.22 14.11
C SER A 427 10.02 25.46 15.26
N TRP A 428 8.82 24.93 15.05
CA TRP A 428 8.10 24.09 16.01
C TRP A 428 8.52 22.62 15.98
N HIS A 429 9.23 22.18 14.93
CA HIS A 429 9.67 20.81 14.78
C HIS A 429 10.93 20.56 15.62
N GLU A 430 11.01 19.40 16.28
CA GLU A 430 12.13 19.11 17.19
C GLU A 430 13.51 19.10 16.51
N ALA A 431 13.55 18.79 15.21
CA ALA A 431 14.74 18.76 14.37
C ALA A 431 15.28 20.16 14.00
N TYR A 432 14.49 21.23 14.16
CA TYR A 432 14.82 22.56 13.65
C TYR A 432 16.16 23.07 14.18
N GLY A 433 17.12 23.26 13.28
CA GLY A 433 18.49 23.67 13.60
C GLY A 433 19.29 22.68 14.46
N LYS A 434 18.79 21.48 14.73
CA LYS A 434 19.43 20.48 15.61
C LYS A 434 19.99 19.28 14.85
N TYR A 435 19.19 18.68 13.97
CA TYR A 435 19.61 17.49 13.24
C TYR A 435 18.82 17.33 11.93
N HIS A 436 19.43 16.70 10.94
CA HIS A 436 18.84 16.52 9.61
C HIS A 436 18.06 15.21 9.52
N ILE A 437 16.84 15.27 8.99
CA ILE A 437 16.10 14.07 8.56
C ILE A 437 16.53 13.67 7.14
N GLY A 438 16.99 14.66 6.37
CA GLY A 438 17.38 14.52 4.98
C GLY A 438 16.17 14.54 4.04
N LEU A 439 16.26 13.84 2.93
CA LEU A 439 15.15 13.76 1.97
C LEU A 439 14.04 12.83 2.49
N SER A 440 12.80 13.30 2.43
CA SER A 440 11.60 12.44 2.49
C SER A 440 10.91 12.43 1.14
N TYR A 441 10.57 11.24 0.63
CA TYR A 441 10.09 11.05 -0.74
C TYR A 441 8.89 10.10 -0.81
N GLY A 442 7.95 10.38 -1.71
CA GLY A 442 6.90 9.47 -2.12
C GLY A 442 5.62 9.50 -1.27
N ILE A 443 4.74 8.52 -1.54
CA ILE A 443 3.35 8.46 -1.05
C ILE A 443 3.18 8.48 0.47
N VAL A 444 4.21 8.08 1.22
CA VAL A 444 4.21 8.09 2.70
C VAL A 444 5.47 8.75 3.26
N GLN A 445 6.13 9.60 2.46
CA GLN A 445 7.32 10.35 2.86
C GLN A 445 8.43 9.45 3.42
N PHE A 446 8.86 8.45 2.64
CA PHE A 446 9.97 7.57 3.00
C PHE A 446 11.23 8.39 3.30
N THR A 447 11.73 8.31 4.53
CA THR A 447 12.76 9.21 5.05
C THR A 447 14.16 8.63 4.88
N GLN A 448 15.12 9.51 4.56
CA GLN A 448 16.54 9.16 4.46
C GLN A 448 17.12 8.73 5.81
N ASP A 449 16.97 9.55 6.86
CA ASP A 449 17.52 9.22 8.18
C ASP A 449 16.90 7.95 8.78
N GLY A 450 15.59 7.76 8.59
CA GLY A 450 14.86 6.57 9.05
C GLY A 450 15.21 5.29 8.28
N GLY A 451 15.94 5.40 7.16
CA GLY A 451 16.37 4.29 6.30
C GLY A 451 15.28 3.69 5.42
N SER A 452 14.02 4.13 5.52
CA SER A 452 12.95 3.65 4.65
C SER A 452 13.14 4.10 3.19
N LEU A 453 13.76 5.26 2.97
CA LEU A 453 14.14 5.69 1.62
C LEU A 453 15.17 4.75 0.98
N GLY A 454 16.16 4.29 1.74
CA GLY A 454 17.17 3.35 1.24
C GLY A 454 16.55 2.02 0.78
N LYS A 455 15.64 1.47 1.59
CA LYS A 455 14.86 0.27 1.22
C LYS A 455 14.04 0.47 -0.05
N LEU A 456 13.40 1.64 -0.19
CA LEU A 456 12.64 1.97 -1.40
C LEU A 456 13.54 2.00 -2.63
N LEU A 457 14.71 2.62 -2.54
CA LEU A 457 15.65 2.73 -3.64
C LEU A 457 16.19 1.36 -4.09
N GLU A 458 16.46 0.46 -3.14
CA GLU A 458 16.81 -0.93 -3.44
C GLU A 458 15.67 -1.65 -4.18
N LEU A 459 14.43 -1.49 -3.72
CA LEU A 459 13.26 -2.11 -4.34
C LEU A 459 13.01 -1.56 -5.75
N MET A 460 13.08 -0.24 -5.94
CA MET A 460 12.97 0.41 -7.26
C MET A 460 14.02 -0.14 -8.22
N ARG A 461 15.28 -0.22 -7.80
CA ARG A 461 16.36 -0.78 -8.63
C ARG A 461 16.16 -2.27 -8.94
N GLY A 462 15.63 -3.03 -7.99
CA GLY A 462 15.26 -4.43 -8.21
C GLY A 462 14.14 -4.62 -9.23
N ARG A 463 13.20 -3.68 -9.32
CA ARG A 463 12.09 -3.69 -10.28
C ARG A 463 12.54 -3.33 -11.69
N ASP A 464 13.40 -2.31 -11.84
CA ASP A 464 13.95 -1.90 -13.13
C ASP A 464 15.33 -1.22 -12.99
N LYS A 465 16.38 -2.05 -12.99
CA LYS A 465 17.77 -1.60 -12.79
C LYS A 465 18.21 -0.61 -13.85
N THR A 466 17.81 -0.81 -15.11
CA THR A 466 18.29 0.00 -16.25
C THR A 466 17.74 1.42 -16.16
N VAL A 467 16.44 1.56 -15.92
CA VAL A 467 15.81 2.88 -15.72
C VAL A 467 16.35 3.52 -14.44
N PHE A 468 16.49 2.76 -13.36
CA PHE A 468 17.01 3.28 -12.09
C PHE A 468 18.41 3.87 -12.24
N ASP A 469 19.35 3.10 -12.78
CA ASP A 469 20.72 3.54 -12.99
C ASP A 469 20.75 4.77 -13.91
N THR A 470 19.93 4.81 -14.96
CA THR A 470 19.86 5.97 -15.87
C THR A 470 19.34 7.22 -15.15
N THR A 471 18.20 7.12 -14.46
CA THR A 471 17.56 8.22 -13.73
C THR A 471 18.48 8.79 -12.65
N PHE A 472 19.22 7.94 -11.94
CA PHE A 472 20.12 8.35 -10.86
C PHE A 472 21.59 8.56 -11.28
N GLY A 473 21.84 8.75 -12.58
CA GLY A 473 23.11 9.31 -13.08
C GLY A 473 24.21 8.28 -13.34
N GLY A 474 23.80 7.09 -13.76
CA GLY A 474 24.63 5.94 -14.05
C GLY A 474 24.81 5.01 -12.84
N THR A 475 25.24 3.78 -13.12
CA THR A 475 25.42 2.71 -12.12
C THR A 475 26.27 3.15 -10.92
N LYS A 476 27.40 3.83 -11.14
CA LYS A 476 28.29 4.28 -10.05
C LYS A 476 27.58 5.21 -9.06
N LEU A 477 26.80 6.16 -9.57
CA LEU A 477 26.13 7.15 -8.74
C LEU A 477 24.90 6.55 -8.04
N ALA A 478 24.17 5.69 -8.74
CA ALA A 478 23.11 4.86 -8.18
C ALA A 478 23.61 3.94 -7.05
N ASP A 479 24.79 3.32 -7.20
CA ASP A 479 25.42 2.50 -6.16
C ASP A 479 25.77 3.34 -4.92
N GLN A 480 26.32 4.54 -5.12
CA GLN A 480 26.65 5.44 -4.01
C GLN A 480 25.39 5.92 -3.28
N LEU A 481 24.33 6.25 -4.02
CA LEU A 481 23.03 6.64 -3.46
C LEU A 481 22.48 5.54 -2.54
N ILE A 482 22.41 4.30 -3.03
CA ILE A 482 21.93 3.16 -2.23
C ILE A 482 22.84 2.97 -1.02
N LYS A 483 24.17 2.91 -1.21
CA LYS A 483 25.14 2.72 -0.13
C LYS A 483 24.97 3.73 1.00
N VAL A 484 24.78 5.01 0.68
CA VAL A 484 24.56 6.05 1.69
C VAL A 484 23.22 5.82 2.37
N THR A 485 22.13 5.73 1.61
CA THR A 485 20.77 5.67 2.18
C THR A 485 20.46 4.39 2.95
N THR A 486 21.24 3.31 2.76
CA THR A 486 21.12 2.04 3.51
C THR A 486 22.20 1.85 4.57
N ALA A 487 23.07 2.85 4.80
CA ALA A 487 24.14 2.75 5.79
C ALA A 487 23.59 2.42 7.19
N ALA A 488 24.23 1.48 7.87
CA ALA A 488 23.91 1.15 9.26
C ALA A 488 24.41 2.27 10.19
N GLY A 489 23.70 2.49 11.30
CA GLY A 489 24.11 3.45 12.32
C GLY A 489 22.93 4.14 13.02
N PRO A 490 23.22 4.89 14.09
CA PRO A 490 22.23 5.68 14.84
C PRO A 490 21.52 6.71 13.95
N MET A 491 20.37 7.21 14.40
CA MET A 491 19.64 8.30 13.73
C MET A 491 20.38 9.63 13.90
N SER A 492 20.12 10.61 13.04
CA SER A 492 20.78 11.92 13.08
C SER A 492 20.61 12.62 14.43
N ARG A 493 19.45 12.46 15.08
CA ARG A 493 19.16 13.03 16.42
C ARG A 493 20.05 12.47 17.54
N ASP A 494 20.60 11.28 17.33
CA ASP A 494 21.41 10.57 18.32
C ASP A 494 22.92 10.75 18.05
N VAL A 495 23.29 11.52 17.02
CA VAL A 495 24.68 11.79 16.65
C VAL A 495 25.00 13.26 16.87
N LYS A 496 26.15 13.54 17.49
CA LYS A 496 26.61 14.92 17.79
C LYS A 496 26.68 15.84 16.57
N SER A 497 26.93 15.29 15.38
CA SER A 497 26.97 16.07 14.13
C SER A 497 25.60 16.50 13.62
N GLY A 498 24.51 15.94 14.16
CA GLY A 498 23.16 16.10 13.62
C GLY A 498 22.96 15.41 12.27
N ARG A 499 23.87 14.52 11.85
CA ARG A 499 23.80 13.77 10.59
C ARG A 499 24.20 12.31 10.81
N SER A 500 23.28 11.38 10.58
CA SER A 500 23.58 9.95 10.59
C SER A 500 24.44 9.53 9.39
N ALA A 501 24.89 8.28 9.41
CA ALA A 501 25.56 7.66 8.26
C ALA A 501 24.66 7.62 7.01
N ARG A 502 23.33 7.69 7.17
CA ARG A 502 22.37 7.71 6.07
C ARG A 502 22.16 9.09 5.47
N VAL A 503 22.43 10.14 6.25
CA VAL A 503 22.23 11.54 5.85
C VAL A 503 23.55 12.18 5.45
N GLN A 504 24.21 11.56 4.47
CA GLN A 504 25.48 12.01 3.91
C GLN A 504 25.30 12.48 2.46
N PRO A 505 26.15 13.41 1.97
CA PRO A 505 26.15 13.79 0.57
C PRO A 505 26.45 12.61 -0.37
N VAL A 506 25.80 12.59 -1.53
CA VAL A 506 26.08 11.66 -2.63
C VAL A 506 26.66 12.47 -3.78
N ASP A 507 27.85 12.09 -4.24
CA ASP A 507 28.67 12.89 -5.17
C ASP A 507 28.90 14.34 -4.68
N GLY A 508 29.19 14.47 -3.38
CA GLY A 508 29.48 15.77 -2.75
C GLY A 508 28.27 16.69 -2.59
N LYS A 509 27.05 16.23 -2.89
CA LYS A 509 25.81 17.01 -2.72
C LYS A 509 24.78 16.28 -1.88
N ASP A 510 24.09 17.02 -1.02
CA ASP A 510 22.93 16.49 -0.31
C ASP A 510 21.81 16.12 -1.28
N ILE A 511 21.15 14.98 -1.05
CA ILE A 511 20.15 14.45 -1.97
C ILE A 511 18.80 15.18 -1.94
N TRP A 512 18.64 16.14 -1.03
CA TRP A 512 17.52 17.08 -1.01
C TRP A 512 17.81 18.39 -1.75
N LEU A 513 18.89 18.46 -2.53
CA LEU A 513 19.25 19.59 -3.40
C LEU A 513 19.31 19.14 -4.87
N SER A 514 19.22 20.08 -5.82
CA SER A 514 19.44 19.78 -7.24
C SER A 514 20.87 19.27 -7.50
N PRO A 515 21.05 18.28 -8.38
CA PRO A 515 20.06 17.74 -9.31
C PRO A 515 19.24 16.54 -8.77
N TRP A 516 19.39 16.17 -7.50
CA TRP A 516 18.73 14.97 -6.97
C TRP A 516 17.21 15.08 -6.95
N LEU A 517 16.68 16.25 -6.59
CA LEU A 517 15.24 16.50 -6.58
C LEU A 517 14.60 16.19 -7.95
N GLU A 518 15.18 16.68 -9.04
CA GLU A 518 14.72 16.44 -10.41
C GLU A 518 14.76 14.95 -10.79
N ARG A 519 15.76 14.20 -10.29
CA ARG A 519 15.86 12.76 -10.50
C ARG A 519 14.75 11.99 -9.77
N PHE A 520 14.42 12.39 -8.54
CA PHE A 520 13.33 11.81 -7.77
C PHE A 520 11.95 12.11 -8.38
N GLU A 521 11.76 13.32 -8.90
CA GLU A 521 10.56 13.70 -9.66
C GLU A 521 10.41 12.84 -10.92
N THR A 522 11.49 12.65 -11.69
CA THR A 522 11.52 11.77 -12.87
C THR A 522 11.21 10.32 -12.50
N ALA A 523 11.82 9.82 -11.42
CA ALA A 523 11.59 8.46 -10.93
C ALA A 523 10.11 8.20 -10.57
N ALA A 524 9.42 9.19 -10.02
CA ALA A 524 8.03 9.03 -9.61
C ALA A 524 7.04 8.86 -10.78
N GLU A 525 7.46 9.14 -12.02
CA GLU A 525 6.66 8.91 -13.23
C GLU A 525 6.77 7.46 -13.73
N HIS A 526 7.73 6.68 -13.24
CA HIS A 526 7.95 5.30 -13.68
C HIS A 526 7.04 4.32 -12.94
N LEU A 527 6.14 3.63 -13.66
CA LEU A 527 5.13 2.74 -13.06
C LEU A 527 5.74 1.63 -12.17
N PRO A 528 6.83 0.93 -12.55
CA PRO A 528 7.50 -0.02 -11.65
C PRO A 528 7.99 0.59 -10.33
N PHE A 529 8.34 1.88 -10.31
CA PHE A 529 8.76 2.56 -9.10
C PHE A 529 7.57 2.99 -8.23
N GLN A 530 6.44 3.37 -8.84
CA GLN A 530 5.18 3.57 -8.12
C GLN A 530 4.71 2.26 -7.45
N ALA A 531 4.86 1.13 -8.13
CA ALA A 531 4.58 -0.19 -7.56
C ALA A 531 5.50 -0.49 -6.36
N ALA A 532 6.80 -0.17 -6.46
CA ALA A 532 7.74 -0.30 -5.34
C ALA A 532 7.32 0.56 -4.13
N GLN A 533 6.85 1.80 -4.36
CA GLN A 533 6.33 2.65 -3.28
C GLN A 533 5.12 2.02 -2.58
N ASN A 534 4.15 1.50 -3.33
CA ASN A 534 2.96 0.84 -2.75
C ASN A 534 3.32 -0.42 -1.96
N GLU A 535 4.20 -1.24 -2.51
CA GLU A 535 4.67 -2.47 -1.87
C GLU A 535 5.39 -2.17 -0.55
N LEU A 536 6.30 -1.18 -0.54
CA LEU A 536 7.01 -0.81 0.67
C LEU A 536 6.07 -0.18 1.70
N ALA A 537 5.15 0.69 1.27
CA ALA A 537 4.12 1.26 2.14
C ALA A 537 3.25 0.17 2.80
N ASN A 538 2.85 -0.85 2.03
CA ASN A 538 2.12 -2.00 2.57
C ASN A 538 2.98 -2.79 3.56
N THR A 539 4.18 -3.22 3.17
CA THR A 539 4.99 -4.17 3.95
C THR A 539 5.63 -3.54 5.18
N GLU A 540 6.08 -2.29 5.11
CA GLU A 540 6.75 -1.63 6.24
C GLU A 540 5.78 -1.09 7.29
N TYR A 541 4.55 -0.77 6.90
CA TYR A 541 3.60 -0.05 7.75
C TYR A 541 2.25 -0.78 7.86
N LEU A 542 1.50 -0.90 6.77
CA LEU A 542 0.10 -1.38 6.80
C LEU A 542 0.03 -2.81 7.34
N GLU A 543 0.73 -3.74 6.71
CA GLU A 543 0.70 -5.16 7.07
C GLU A 543 1.08 -5.39 8.52
N LYS A 544 2.06 -4.64 9.01
CA LYS A 544 2.51 -4.75 10.41
C LYS A 544 1.43 -4.30 11.39
N ILE A 545 0.52 -3.39 11.07
CA ILE A 545 -0.54 -3.00 12.02
C ILE A 545 -1.79 -3.89 11.95
N LEU A 546 -1.96 -4.72 10.92
CA LEU A 546 -3.22 -5.43 10.68
C LEU A 546 -3.63 -6.33 11.84
N ASP A 547 -2.71 -7.14 12.39
CA ASP A 547 -3.05 -7.99 13.54
C ASP A 547 -3.46 -7.17 14.77
N PHE A 548 -2.81 -6.03 15.01
CA PHE A 548 -3.18 -5.13 16.09
C PHE A 548 -4.59 -4.56 15.88
N CYS A 549 -4.89 -4.07 14.66
CA CYS A 549 -6.21 -3.58 14.30
C CYS A 549 -7.30 -4.64 14.51
N ARG A 550 -7.06 -5.86 14.03
CA ARG A 550 -7.98 -6.99 14.21
C ARG A 550 -8.25 -7.29 15.68
N LEU A 551 -7.21 -7.38 16.50
CA LEU A 551 -7.35 -7.66 17.93
C LEU A 551 -8.08 -6.53 18.68
N MET A 552 -7.85 -5.27 18.30
CA MET A 552 -8.60 -4.13 18.84
C MET A 552 -10.04 -4.07 18.32
N GLY A 553 -10.41 -4.83 17.28
CA GLY A 553 -11.68 -4.71 16.53
C GLY A 553 -11.82 -3.36 15.81
N LEU A 554 -10.69 -2.84 15.34
CA LEU A 554 -10.58 -1.71 14.41
C LEU A 554 -10.48 -2.30 13.00
N ASP A 555 -11.52 -3.01 12.59
CA ASP A 555 -11.52 -3.98 11.51
C ASP A 555 -12.25 -3.52 10.24
N THR A 556 -12.48 -2.21 10.08
CA THR A 556 -12.96 -1.62 8.81
C THR A 556 -11.83 -0.94 8.06
N ASP A 557 -12.00 -0.74 6.75
CA ASP A 557 -11.07 0.08 5.95
C ASP A 557 -10.82 1.47 6.57
N ARG A 558 -11.85 2.12 7.12
CA ARG A 558 -11.74 3.39 7.82
C ARG A 558 -10.92 3.29 9.10
N ALA A 559 -11.23 2.33 9.96
CA ALA A 559 -10.51 2.16 11.21
C ALA A 559 -9.04 1.81 10.96
N VAL A 560 -8.78 0.92 9.99
CA VAL A 560 -7.42 0.57 9.56
C VAL A 560 -6.69 1.78 8.98
N ALA A 561 -7.35 2.60 8.14
CA ALA A 561 -6.74 3.82 7.62
C ALA A 561 -6.34 4.80 8.73
N MET A 562 -7.17 4.99 9.76
CA MET A 562 -6.84 5.85 10.91
C MET A 562 -5.64 5.33 11.71
N VAL A 563 -5.47 4.02 11.86
CA VAL A 563 -4.30 3.44 12.54
C VAL A 563 -3.06 3.48 11.63
N TYR A 564 -3.23 3.19 10.34
CA TYR A 564 -2.17 3.24 9.32
C TYR A 564 -1.55 4.63 9.21
N ASP A 565 -2.41 5.64 9.22
CA ASP A 565 -2.06 7.05 9.27
C ASP A 565 -1.06 7.38 10.40
N ARG A 566 -1.35 6.88 11.61
CA ARG A 566 -0.45 7.03 12.75
C ARG A 566 0.82 6.22 12.53
N ALA A 567 0.73 5.02 11.97
CA ALA A 567 1.92 4.19 11.69
C ALA A 567 2.91 4.89 10.75
N VAL A 568 2.42 5.64 9.76
CA VAL A 568 3.26 6.46 8.89
C VAL A 568 3.92 7.61 9.68
N GLN A 569 3.15 8.31 10.52
CA GLN A 569 3.60 9.51 11.23
C GLN A 569 4.55 9.26 12.40
N MET A 570 4.34 8.20 13.18
CA MET A 570 5.08 7.92 14.42
C MET A 570 5.73 6.52 14.43
N GLY A 571 5.72 5.84 13.28
CA GLY A 571 6.15 4.45 13.17
C GLY A 571 5.13 3.46 13.73
N VAL A 572 5.27 2.19 13.36
CA VAL A 572 4.35 1.11 13.74
C VAL A 572 4.26 0.94 15.26
N GLY A 573 5.39 0.99 15.97
CA GLY A 573 5.42 0.87 17.43
C GLY A 573 4.72 2.04 18.13
N GLY A 574 5.03 3.27 17.70
CA GLY A 574 4.40 4.49 18.21
C GLY A 574 2.89 4.48 17.99
N ALA A 575 2.44 4.08 16.80
CA ALA A 575 1.02 4.03 16.46
C ALA A 575 0.25 3.05 17.31
N ARG A 576 0.74 1.81 17.45
CA ARG A 576 0.09 0.79 18.30
C ARG A 576 -0.01 1.28 19.75
N LYS A 577 1.07 1.88 20.28
CA LYS A 577 1.08 2.44 21.63
C LYS A 577 0.07 3.58 21.77
N TRP A 578 0.10 4.56 20.88
CA TRP A 578 -0.81 5.70 20.91
C TRP A 578 -2.28 5.25 20.83
N VAL A 579 -2.63 4.32 19.95
CA VAL A 579 -3.99 3.79 19.84
C VAL A 579 -4.38 3.07 21.14
N ALA A 580 -3.53 2.18 21.66
CA ALA A 580 -3.81 1.47 22.91
C ALA A 580 -4.00 2.42 24.11
N ASP A 581 -3.20 3.48 24.18
CA ASP A 581 -3.29 4.50 25.24
C ASP A 581 -4.59 5.33 25.11
N VAL A 582 -5.02 5.65 23.89
CA VAL A 582 -6.17 6.53 23.63
C VAL A 582 -7.52 5.81 23.67
N VAL A 583 -7.61 4.59 23.12
CA VAL A 583 -8.89 3.89 22.93
C VAL A 583 -9.03 2.65 23.81
N GLY A 584 -7.93 2.22 24.43
CA GLY A 584 -7.89 1.00 25.20
C GLY A 584 -8.66 1.09 26.53
N PRO A 585 -9.42 0.06 26.93
CA PRO A 585 -10.09 0.06 28.23
C PRO A 585 -9.17 -0.32 29.40
N LEU A 586 -7.96 -0.82 29.13
CA LEU A 586 -7.08 -1.47 30.12
C LEU A 586 -5.96 -0.54 30.62
N GLN A 587 -6.32 0.66 31.05
CA GLN A 587 -5.38 1.74 31.34
C GLN A 587 -4.66 1.64 32.69
N THR A 588 -5.18 0.84 33.63
CA THR A 588 -4.60 0.72 34.98
C THR A 588 -4.27 -0.72 35.33
N ALA A 589 -3.29 -0.93 36.21
CA ALA A 589 -2.90 -2.25 36.68
C ALA A 589 -4.07 -3.00 37.35
N ALA A 590 -4.93 -2.30 38.10
CA ALA A 590 -6.12 -2.89 38.72
C ALA A 590 -7.10 -3.45 37.67
N VAL A 591 -7.38 -2.69 36.61
CA VAL A 591 -8.24 -3.14 35.51
C VAL A 591 -7.60 -4.30 34.74
N GLN A 592 -6.28 -4.27 34.54
CA GLN A 592 -5.55 -5.39 33.93
C GLN A 592 -5.65 -6.67 34.76
N GLN A 593 -5.51 -6.59 36.09
CA GLN A 593 -5.69 -7.75 36.98
C GLN A 593 -7.13 -8.26 36.97
N GLN A 594 -8.12 -7.36 36.94
CA GLN A 594 -9.52 -7.73 36.78
C GLN A 594 -9.77 -8.48 35.46
N ALA A 595 -9.18 -8.02 34.36
CA ALA A 595 -9.25 -8.68 33.07
C ALA A 595 -8.63 -10.09 33.11
N LEU A 596 -7.42 -10.22 33.69
CA LEU A 596 -6.74 -11.51 33.84
C LEU A 596 -7.59 -12.50 34.63
N LYS A 597 -8.15 -12.07 35.77
CA LYS A 597 -9.05 -12.88 36.58
C LYS A 597 -10.30 -13.32 35.80
N ALA A 598 -10.90 -12.42 35.03
CA ALA A 598 -12.06 -12.72 34.21
C ALA A 598 -11.77 -13.74 33.09
N LEU A 599 -10.55 -13.70 32.56
CA LEU A 599 -10.05 -14.63 31.53
C LEU A 599 -9.51 -15.95 32.12
N GLY A 600 -9.57 -16.11 33.45
CA GLY A 600 -9.05 -17.29 34.15
C GLY A 600 -7.53 -17.44 34.03
N LYS A 601 -6.81 -16.32 33.96
CA LYS A 601 -5.34 -16.28 33.87
C LYS A 601 -4.74 -15.84 35.19
N LYS A 602 -3.71 -16.55 35.65
CA LYS A 602 -2.99 -16.27 36.89
C LYS A 602 -2.20 -14.96 36.80
N ASP A 603 -1.55 -14.75 35.67
CA ASP A 603 -0.70 -13.59 35.43
C ASP A 603 -0.62 -13.25 33.93
N LEU A 604 0.04 -12.13 33.62
CA LEU A 604 0.18 -11.64 32.24
C LEU A 604 1.00 -12.61 31.37
N LYS A 605 1.97 -13.33 31.94
CA LYS A 605 2.84 -14.25 31.19
C LYS A 605 2.06 -15.48 30.73
N GLU A 606 1.19 -16.01 31.59
CA GLU A 606 0.26 -17.09 31.23
C GLU A 606 -0.72 -16.62 30.14
N PHE A 607 -1.27 -15.41 30.27
CA PHE A 607 -2.13 -14.82 29.24
C PHE A 607 -1.39 -14.71 27.89
N GLN A 608 -0.22 -14.06 27.86
CA GLN A 608 0.60 -13.89 26.65
C GLN A 608 0.90 -15.24 25.98
N THR A 609 1.29 -16.25 26.76
CA THR A 609 1.52 -17.62 26.25
C THR A 609 0.27 -18.16 25.57
N SER A 610 -0.89 -18.05 26.21
CA SER A 610 -2.16 -18.54 25.64
C SER A 610 -2.65 -17.75 24.43
N ALA A 611 -2.21 -16.49 24.29
CA ALA A 611 -2.53 -15.63 23.16
C ALA A 611 -1.53 -15.76 22.00
N GLY A 612 -0.52 -16.63 22.10
CA GLY A 612 0.54 -16.77 21.08
C GLY A 612 1.49 -15.57 21.01
N LEU A 613 1.58 -14.78 22.08
CA LEU A 613 2.50 -13.65 22.20
C LEU A 613 3.79 -14.08 22.89
N LYS A 614 4.82 -13.23 22.78
CA LYS A 614 6.04 -13.37 23.59
C LYS A 614 5.67 -13.25 25.07
N ALA A 615 5.97 -14.29 25.85
CA ALA A 615 5.62 -14.39 27.27
C ALA A 615 6.70 -13.76 28.16
N ASP A 616 6.91 -12.46 28.03
CA ASP A 616 7.91 -11.69 28.80
C ASP A 616 7.35 -11.05 30.08
N GLY A 617 6.03 -11.12 30.31
CA GLY A 617 5.37 -10.47 31.44
C GLY A 617 5.32 -8.94 31.31
N GLY A 618 5.75 -8.37 30.18
CA GLY A 618 5.70 -6.94 29.90
C GLY A 618 4.33 -6.51 29.38
N TRP A 619 3.79 -5.42 29.94
CA TRP A 619 2.59 -4.79 29.38
C TRP A 619 2.96 -3.95 28.15
N GLY A 620 2.48 -4.37 26.98
CA GLY A 620 2.72 -3.68 25.72
C GLY A 620 1.47 -3.63 24.84
N PRO A 621 1.51 -2.89 23.71
CA PRO A 621 0.33 -2.67 22.87
C PRO A 621 -0.29 -3.96 22.32
N MET A 622 0.52 -4.97 22.02
CA MET A 622 0.01 -6.27 21.55
C MET A 622 -0.66 -7.08 22.68
N SER A 623 -0.09 -7.06 23.89
CA SER A 623 -0.74 -7.66 25.08
C SER A 623 -2.08 -6.97 25.35
N HIS A 624 -2.12 -5.64 25.26
CA HIS A 624 -3.34 -4.85 25.39
C HIS A 624 -4.38 -5.29 24.35
N ALA A 625 -4.04 -5.26 23.06
CA ALA A 625 -4.96 -5.60 21.99
C ALA A 625 -5.48 -7.04 22.09
N ALA A 626 -4.61 -8.00 22.37
CA ALA A 626 -5.01 -9.39 22.58
C ALA A 626 -5.98 -9.54 23.75
N MET A 627 -5.75 -8.82 24.85
CA MET A 627 -6.62 -8.88 26.02
C MET A 627 -7.98 -8.24 25.74
N VAL A 628 -8.02 -7.12 25.00
CA VAL A 628 -9.26 -6.52 24.49
C VAL A 628 -10.03 -7.51 23.63
N SER A 629 -9.37 -8.18 22.69
CA SER A 629 -9.98 -9.22 21.85
C SER A 629 -10.57 -10.35 22.69
N ALA A 630 -9.82 -10.86 23.66
CA ALA A 630 -10.27 -11.92 24.55
C ALA A 630 -11.48 -11.50 25.39
N LEU A 631 -11.48 -10.28 25.95
CA LEU A 631 -12.62 -9.74 26.69
C LEU A 631 -13.86 -9.56 25.80
N LYS A 632 -13.71 -9.17 24.52
CA LYS A 632 -14.83 -9.12 23.58
C LYS A 632 -15.51 -10.48 23.43
N THR A 633 -14.77 -11.58 23.46
CA THR A 633 -15.36 -12.94 23.36
C THR A 633 -16.24 -13.30 24.57
N LEU A 634 -16.04 -12.65 25.71
CA LEU A 634 -16.92 -12.83 26.88
C LEU A 634 -18.27 -12.12 26.73
N GLY A 635 -18.38 -11.16 25.79
CA GLY A 635 -19.59 -10.36 25.58
C GLY A 635 -20.04 -9.67 26.87
N ALA A 636 -21.31 -9.83 27.23
CA ALA A 636 -21.91 -9.27 28.45
C ALA A 636 -21.29 -9.81 29.76
N LYS A 637 -20.51 -10.91 29.71
CA LYS A 637 -19.80 -11.45 30.87
C LYS A 637 -18.47 -10.74 31.14
N SER A 638 -17.99 -9.90 30.22
CA SER A 638 -16.79 -9.10 30.46
C SER A 638 -17.06 -8.15 31.62
N PRO A 639 -16.25 -8.14 32.70
CA PRO A 639 -16.41 -7.19 33.78
C PRO A 639 -15.91 -5.78 33.42
N ILE A 640 -15.29 -5.65 32.24
CA ILE A 640 -14.74 -4.40 31.72
C ILE A 640 -15.53 -4.05 30.46
N PRO A 641 -16.20 -2.89 30.41
CA PRO A 641 -16.90 -2.45 29.21
C PRO A 641 -15.89 -2.21 28.09
N ILE A 642 -16.07 -2.90 26.97
CA ILE A 642 -15.21 -2.72 25.80
C ILE A 642 -15.85 -1.68 24.87
N PRO A 643 -15.16 -0.57 24.55
CA PRO A 643 -15.70 0.43 23.64
C PRO A 643 -16.06 -0.18 22.28
N THR A 644 -17.13 0.33 21.67
CA THR A 644 -17.47 -0.02 20.29
C THR A 644 -16.42 0.54 19.33
N ARG A 645 -16.37 -0.02 18.12
CA ARG A 645 -15.47 0.44 17.05
C ARG A 645 -15.62 1.94 16.79
N ASP A 646 -16.85 2.45 16.72
CA ASP A 646 -17.11 3.88 16.54
C ASP A 646 -16.65 4.71 17.74
N GLN A 647 -16.88 4.25 18.97
CA GLN A 647 -16.38 4.93 20.17
C GLN A 647 -14.85 5.03 20.18
N MET A 648 -14.15 3.97 19.73
CA MET A 648 -12.69 3.98 19.59
C MET A 648 -12.24 4.98 18.51
N MET A 649 -12.89 5.00 17.34
CA MET A 649 -12.57 5.98 16.29
C MET A 649 -12.82 7.41 16.74
N ASP A 650 -13.92 7.68 17.44
CA ASP A 650 -14.23 9.00 17.95
C ASP A 650 -13.27 9.40 19.09
N ALA A 651 -12.79 8.45 19.89
CA ALA A 651 -11.72 8.68 20.87
C ALA A 651 -10.39 9.08 20.19
N MET A 652 -10.03 8.43 19.08
CA MET A 652 -8.87 8.84 18.28
C MET A 652 -9.00 10.28 17.77
N VAL A 653 -10.20 10.68 17.30
CA VAL A 653 -10.47 12.07 16.88
C VAL A 653 -10.34 13.04 18.05
N ARG A 654 -10.93 12.73 19.22
CA ARG A 654 -10.81 13.58 20.42
C ARG A 654 -9.36 13.73 20.88
N ALA A 655 -8.58 12.65 20.90
CA ALA A 655 -7.17 12.69 21.30
C ALA A 655 -6.27 13.42 20.29
N ALA A 656 -6.71 13.55 19.05
CA ALA A 656 -6.03 14.36 18.04
C ALA A 656 -6.31 15.87 18.21
N ALA A 657 -7.28 16.27 19.04
CA ALA A 657 -7.63 17.68 19.24
C ALA A 657 -6.44 18.52 19.74
N GLY A 658 -6.22 19.68 19.13
CA GLY A 658 -5.11 20.57 19.42
C GLY A 658 -3.74 20.06 18.94
N LYS A 659 -3.68 18.95 18.20
CA LYS A 659 -2.45 18.46 17.57
C LYS A 659 -2.39 18.93 16.12
N GLN A 660 -1.19 19.08 15.58
CA GLN A 660 -0.97 19.49 14.19
C GLN A 660 -1.60 18.57 13.12
N TRP A 661 -2.02 17.36 13.52
CA TRP A 661 -2.67 16.36 12.67
C TRP A 661 -4.15 16.16 13.00
N GLU A 662 -4.77 17.06 13.77
CA GLU A 662 -6.19 17.00 14.14
C GLU A 662 -7.10 16.86 12.91
N ASP A 663 -6.95 17.77 11.95
CA ASP A 663 -7.80 17.85 10.77
C ASP A 663 -7.70 16.57 9.93
N ARG A 664 -6.49 16.04 9.79
CA ARG A 664 -6.23 14.79 9.08
C ARG A 664 -6.97 13.59 9.68
N VAL A 665 -6.94 13.44 11.01
CA VAL A 665 -7.67 12.34 11.68
C VAL A 665 -9.18 12.52 11.55
N LYS A 666 -9.68 13.76 11.60
CA LYS A 666 -11.10 14.09 11.34
C LYS A 666 -11.51 13.80 9.90
N GLU A 667 -10.66 14.12 8.93
CA GLU A 667 -10.90 13.87 7.51
C GLU A 667 -10.97 12.36 7.22
N LEU A 668 -10.06 11.56 7.76
CA LEU A 668 -10.12 10.09 7.64
C LEU A 668 -11.40 9.51 8.24
N ARG A 669 -11.81 10.01 9.42
CA ARG A 669 -13.08 9.60 10.05
C ARG A 669 -14.30 9.90 9.17
N LYS A 670 -14.22 10.91 8.31
CA LYS A 670 -15.34 11.37 7.44
C LYS A 670 -15.15 11.06 5.95
N SER A 671 -14.04 10.41 5.57
CA SER A 671 -13.68 10.17 4.18
C SER A 671 -14.74 9.33 3.46
N LYS A 672 -15.21 9.82 2.30
CA LYS A 672 -16.19 9.10 1.47
C LYS A 672 -15.55 7.96 0.66
N ASP A 673 -14.23 7.95 0.57
CA ASP A 673 -13.48 6.94 -0.17
C ASP A 673 -13.29 5.64 0.63
N LEU A 674 -13.68 5.66 1.91
CA LEU A 674 -13.68 4.52 2.82
C LEU A 674 -15.13 4.10 3.05
N SER A 675 -15.37 2.81 2.93
CA SER A 675 -16.70 2.19 2.84
C SER A 675 -17.26 1.73 4.17
N ASP A 676 -16.45 1.72 5.23
CA ASP A 676 -16.77 1.11 6.53
C ASP A 676 -17.08 -0.40 6.44
N THR A 677 -16.64 -1.05 5.36
CA THR A 677 -16.74 -2.50 5.21
C THR A 677 -15.59 -3.18 5.96
N ASN A 678 -15.82 -4.44 6.36
CA ASN A 678 -14.81 -5.23 7.04
C ASN A 678 -13.56 -5.34 6.17
N PHE A 679 -12.42 -5.00 6.75
CA PHE A 679 -11.14 -5.04 6.08
C PHE A 679 -10.70 -6.50 5.89
N PRO A 680 -10.26 -6.89 4.69
CA PRO A 680 -9.78 -8.25 4.42
C PRO A 680 -8.37 -8.44 4.99
N PHE A 681 -8.29 -9.04 6.18
CA PHE A 681 -7.04 -9.29 6.92
C PHE A 681 -6.07 -10.24 6.22
#